data_AF-A0AA87RKA4-F1
#
_entry.id   AF-A0AA87RKA4-F1
#
_cell.length_a   1.000
_cell.length_b   1.000
_cell.length_c   1.000
_cell.angle_alpha   90.00
_cell.angle_beta   90.00
_cell.angle_gamma   90.00
#
_symmetry.space_group_name_H-M   'P 1'
#
loop_
_entity.id
_entity.type
_entity.pdbx_description
1 polymer ?
#
loop_
_entity_poly.entity_id
_entity_poly.type
_entity_poly.pdbx_seq_one_letter_code
_entity_poly.pdbx_strand_id
1 'polypeptide(L)'
;MRLLRRSLAVALAFVLAAGFLVASPAEPAEAADAGSFNAGNIISDENFFDGRAMSASEVQSFLNQQLRSCDSGYTCLKDYRQNAPAMPANAYCAAMPSRSNDTAASIIARVSVACDISPRVLLVLLQKEQSLVTLSRPTQIRYDRATGFACPDTAPCDSSYGSFFYQVYYAARQFQRYAEHPTSYNHRAGQTNRVLYHPNAACGSSSVYIENQATAGLYNYTPYQPNSAALGNLYGTGDGCSSYGNRNFWRMWTDWFGNPAGEVNRLIVREQGSSTTYLVNGTWIHPFTSTATLNEYGRSLGATQIVSSGALRGYTVGQAVTRFVRSGGANYFVDDGRRFRFADCKQVGEWGHSCGFGIGVSPEVMAALDDGGQLRNIVGWQGEWWYVQDGRRHPIGDTDNIGARNMSYANTWMSPGALDGFDVGVPFLAEGYGAENYSGTQAVIRTGGGMVWVDPDQMDLDVFGDFGRVTWLAMNAARQASVDLPNRISSGSKAYVLTDRGLLEVRANEFGGASYFTALPQANLRGIPSAGRAFGPHYQAELGSSTVWLMRDGKRDPVTQADRSAAASSVPSTIHRGVDGYLDWIPERSRFAPGTLLRDSSNGELLLTSASTTLRVRDARVLAQLGLDDSPTAISPSVRNGLPRVGVTIDADYGVRCSTDGVAYWGGLHPYRNATARAEWGLTHEQLPADICAKIPTGGAVDRVAVDNDGSLWYIDDGTRRQIDSQRTLRYYALGSTPQVRVSGYALHARPVGTPLRPYYYSGTVITSSSNGQQYLVDNHRVLRINATVAREIDSSMQVRTTDAVIRTFPSAGSLSTTLVEHGGIRYVMVDGELVRFPWRDAAQLGYERFTPISGTLFGKLTVDGWMSRWVKDDSGRTWYITNGTRNLVDTAAEREAAKGQHIYTVDSTVLNLLPVR
;
A
#
# COMPACT_ATOMS: atom_id res chain seq x y z
N MET A 1 -5.57 -73.33 46.29
CA MET A 1 -6.07 -71.98 46.63
C MET A 1 -7.53 -72.02 47.12
N ARG A 2 -7.81 -72.71 48.23
CA ARG A 2 -9.16 -72.83 48.83
C ARG A 2 -9.38 -71.91 50.06
N LEU A 3 -8.38 -71.09 50.39
CA LEU A 3 -8.39 -70.17 51.53
C LEU A 3 -8.71 -68.70 51.16
N LEU A 4 -8.80 -68.34 49.87
CA LEU A 4 -9.13 -66.97 49.42
C LEU A 4 -10.61 -66.74 49.07
N ARG A 5 -11.46 -67.77 49.11
CA ARG A 5 -12.90 -67.64 48.78
C ARG A 5 -13.82 -67.38 49.97
N ARG A 6 -13.32 -67.44 51.21
CA ARG A 6 -14.12 -67.19 52.43
C ARG A 6 -14.00 -65.75 52.95
N SER A 7 -12.97 -65.01 52.54
CA SER A 7 -12.76 -63.62 52.97
C SER A 7 -13.53 -62.59 52.13
N LEU A 8 -14.00 -62.96 50.93
CA LEU A 8 -14.81 -62.08 50.07
C LEU A 8 -16.31 -62.06 50.45
N ALA A 9 -16.83 -63.07 51.14
CA ALA A 9 -18.24 -63.15 51.50
C ALA A 9 -18.58 -62.33 52.76
N VAL A 10 -17.61 -62.09 53.65
CA VAL A 10 -17.82 -61.31 54.89
C VAL A 10 -17.60 -59.80 54.66
N ALA A 11 -16.75 -59.41 53.69
CA ALA A 11 -16.58 -58.01 53.31
C ALA A 11 -17.78 -57.47 52.49
N LEU A 12 -18.48 -58.32 51.74
CA LEU A 12 -19.68 -57.91 51.00
C LEU A 12 -20.92 -57.75 51.90
N ALA A 13 -20.98 -58.44 53.04
CA ALA A 13 -22.06 -58.30 54.02
C ALA A 13 -21.94 -57.03 54.88
N PHE A 14 -20.75 -56.48 55.07
CA PHE A 14 -20.54 -55.20 55.77
C PHE A 14 -20.78 -53.97 54.88
N VAL A 15 -20.66 -54.10 53.55
CA VAL A 15 -21.02 -53.03 52.60
C VAL A 15 -22.54 -52.97 52.36
N LEU A 16 -23.28 -54.04 52.62
CA LEU A 16 -24.75 -54.08 52.52
C LEU A 16 -25.49 -53.66 53.81
N ALA A 17 -24.79 -53.46 54.93
CA ALA A 17 -25.38 -53.04 56.21
C ALA A 17 -25.04 -51.60 56.65
N ALA A 18 -24.18 -50.89 55.89
CA ALA A 18 -23.90 -49.46 56.07
C ALA A 18 -24.79 -48.55 55.19
N GLY A 19 -25.77 -49.14 54.47
CA GLY A 19 -26.88 -48.41 53.86
C GLY A 19 -27.93 -48.00 54.90
N PHE A 20 -27.51 -47.41 56.02
CA PHE A 20 -28.43 -46.67 56.89
C PHE A 20 -28.70 -45.33 56.20
N LEU A 21 -29.91 -45.20 55.67
CA LEU A 21 -30.72 -43.98 55.66
C LEU A 21 -29.91 -42.70 55.94
N VAL A 22 -29.28 -42.16 54.91
CA VAL A 22 -29.02 -40.72 54.89
C VAL A 22 -30.40 -40.09 54.75
N ALA A 23 -31.04 -39.81 55.88
CA ALA A 23 -32.15 -38.88 55.89
C ALA A 23 -31.58 -37.55 55.39
N SER A 24 -31.92 -37.19 54.15
CA SER A 24 -31.65 -35.86 53.64
C SER A 24 -32.15 -34.87 54.70
N PRO A 25 -31.32 -33.96 55.23
CA PRO A 25 -31.84 -32.89 56.06
C PRO A 25 -32.89 -32.16 55.24
N ALA A 26 -34.10 -32.03 55.78
CA ALA A 26 -35.10 -31.15 55.20
C ALA A 26 -34.48 -29.75 55.15
N GLU A 27 -34.40 -29.16 53.95
CA GLU A 27 -33.98 -27.78 53.79
C GLU A 27 -34.84 -26.88 54.69
N PRO A 28 -34.25 -25.85 55.32
CA PRO A 28 -35.01 -24.93 56.15
C PRO A 28 -36.10 -24.26 55.31
N ALA A 29 -37.33 -24.30 55.81
CA ALA A 29 -38.47 -23.58 55.26
C ALA A 29 -38.15 -22.08 55.14
N GLU A 30 -38.11 -21.57 53.90
CA GLU A 30 -37.97 -20.15 53.61
C GLU A 30 -39.37 -19.52 53.51
N ALA A 31 -39.57 -18.38 54.15
CA ALA A 31 -40.86 -17.69 54.10
C ALA A 31 -41.13 -17.20 52.66
N ALA A 32 -42.35 -17.38 52.18
CA ALA A 32 -42.71 -16.97 50.82
C ALA A 32 -42.58 -15.43 50.63
N ASP A 33 -41.92 -15.01 49.54
CA ASP A 33 -41.86 -13.61 49.11
C ASP A 33 -42.83 -13.34 47.94
N ALA A 34 -43.70 -12.33 48.11
CA ALA A 34 -44.74 -12.00 47.15
C ALA A 34 -44.19 -11.67 45.75
N GLY A 35 -42.97 -11.13 45.66
CA GLY A 35 -42.29 -10.86 44.39
C GLY A 35 -41.99 -12.11 43.55
N SER A 36 -41.96 -13.29 44.19
CA SER A 36 -41.69 -14.58 43.54
C SER A 36 -42.94 -15.30 43.05
N PHE A 37 -44.14 -14.76 43.29
CA PHE A 37 -45.39 -15.35 42.77
C PHE A 37 -45.49 -15.15 41.25
N ASN A 38 -45.62 -16.24 40.50
CA ASN A 38 -45.92 -16.21 39.07
C ASN A 38 -47.32 -16.75 38.79
N ALA A 39 -48.20 -15.88 38.32
CA ALA A 39 -49.53 -16.28 37.91
C ALA A 39 -49.52 -17.31 36.77
N GLY A 40 -48.49 -17.33 35.91
CA GLY A 40 -48.35 -18.25 34.79
C GLY A 40 -47.70 -19.60 35.11
N ASN A 41 -46.92 -19.69 36.19
CA ASN A 41 -46.29 -20.91 36.70
C ASN A 41 -46.36 -20.89 38.24
N ILE A 42 -47.51 -21.30 38.77
CA ILE A 42 -47.76 -21.38 40.22
C ILE A 42 -46.89 -22.48 40.84
N ILE A 43 -46.68 -23.56 40.09
CA ILE A 43 -45.87 -24.73 40.43
C ILE A 43 -45.51 -25.46 39.14
N SER A 44 -44.30 -26.00 39.06
CA SER A 44 -43.82 -26.72 37.88
C SER A 44 -44.54 -28.06 37.69
N ASP A 45 -44.60 -28.56 36.45
CA ASP A 45 -45.18 -29.88 36.16
C ASP A 45 -44.39 -30.98 36.88
N GLU A 46 -43.07 -30.86 36.97
CA GLU A 46 -42.19 -31.81 37.66
C GLU A 46 -42.51 -31.93 39.15
N ASN A 47 -42.78 -30.81 39.82
CA ASN A 47 -43.14 -30.81 41.23
C ASN A 47 -44.58 -31.28 41.47
N PHE A 48 -45.48 -31.02 40.51
CA PHE A 48 -46.91 -31.33 40.65
C PHE A 48 -47.23 -32.80 40.35
N PHE A 49 -46.65 -33.33 39.27
CA PHE A 49 -46.84 -34.68 38.76
C PHE A 49 -45.68 -35.61 39.12
N ASP A 50 -45.23 -35.55 40.38
CA ASP A 50 -44.28 -36.53 40.95
C ASP A 50 -45.00 -37.38 42.01
N GLY A 51 -45.74 -38.40 41.56
CA GLY A 51 -46.48 -39.29 42.45
C GLY A 51 -45.63 -40.03 43.50
N ARG A 52 -44.30 -39.95 43.41
CA ARG A 52 -43.34 -40.59 44.32
C ARG A 52 -42.52 -39.59 45.15
N ALA A 53 -42.85 -38.29 45.14
CA ALA A 53 -42.11 -37.25 45.85
C ALA A 53 -42.00 -37.45 47.38
N MET A 54 -42.90 -38.26 47.97
CA MET A 54 -42.85 -38.70 49.36
C MET A 54 -43.44 -40.11 49.53
N SER A 55 -42.77 -40.94 50.30
CA SER A 55 -43.27 -42.22 50.82
C SER A 55 -44.34 -42.00 51.91
N ALA A 56 -45.13 -43.04 52.21
CA ALA A 56 -46.11 -42.99 53.31
C ALA A 56 -45.48 -42.63 54.66
N SER A 57 -44.23 -43.05 54.93
CA SER A 57 -43.48 -42.71 56.14
C SER A 57 -43.06 -41.24 56.18
N GLU A 58 -42.66 -40.67 55.04
CA GLU A 58 -42.31 -39.24 54.95
C GLU A 58 -43.55 -38.38 55.10
N VAL A 59 -44.68 -38.76 54.47
CA VAL A 59 -45.97 -38.09 54.67
C VAL A 59 -46.38 -38.14 56.14
N GLN A 60 -46.26 -39.31 56.80
CA GLN A 60 -46.58 -39.43 58.22
C GLN A 60 -45.68 -38.55 59.10
N SER A 61 -44.39 -38.49 58.80
CA SER A 61 -43.43 -37.66 59.51
C SER A 61 -43.76 -36.18 59.36
N PHE A 62 -44.09 -35.75 58.14
CA PHE A 62 -44.54 -34.39 57.86
C PHE A 62 -45.80 -34.02 58.63
N LEU A 63 -46.84 -34.88 58.62
CA LEU A 63 -48.07 -34.65 59.38
C LEU A 63 -47.81 -34.52 60.89
N ASN A 64 -46.90 -35.33 61.44
CA ASN A 64 -46.49 -35.24 62.85
C ASN A 64 -45.73 -33.94 63.17
N GLN A 65 -44.97 -33.40 62.20
CA GLN A 65 -44.27 -32.12 62.35
C GLN A 65 -45.23 -30.93 62.33
N GLN A 66 -46.21 -30.93 61.43
CA GLN A 66 -47.17 -29.84 61.28
C GLN A 66 -48.15 -29.71 62.46
N LEU A 67 -48.45 -30.81 63.14
CA LEU A 67 -49.32 -30.80 64.32
C LEU A 67 -48.77 -31.70 65.44
N ARG A 68 -48.23 -31.08 66.49
CA ARG A 68 -47.62 -31.80 67.62
C ARG A 68 -48.63 -32.58 68.47
N SER A 69 -49.81 -32.01 68.72
CA SER A 69 -50.84 -32.61 69.60
C SER A 69 -52.24 -32.44 69.02
N CYS A 70 -53.07 -33.47 69.22
CA CYS A 70 -54.51 -33.42 68.90
C CYS A 70 -55.32 -33.10 70.16
N ASP A 71 -56.38 -32.30 70.03
CA ASP A 71 -57.25 -31.99 71.16
C ASP A 71 -58.03 -33.24 71.58
N SER A 72 -58.25 -33.38 72.90
CA SER A 72 -59.01 -34.51 73.46
C SER A 72 -60.42 -34.60 72.85
N GLY A 73 -60.82 -35.81 72.45
CA GLY A 73 -62.12 -36.08 71.84
C GLY A 73 -62.18 -35.93 70.31
N TYR A 74 -61.07 -35.55 69.68
CA TYR A 74 -60.95 -35.46 68.22
C TYR A 74 -59.89 -36.42 67.69
N THR A 75 -60.03 -36.83 66.42
CA THR A 75 -59.02 -37.63 65.70
C THR A 75 -58.40 -36.75 64.63
N CYS A 76 -57.15 -36.31 64.81
CA CYS A 76 -56.44 -35.45 63.87
C CYS A 76 -55.91 -36.21 62.65
N LEU A 77 -55.64 -35.52 61.54
CA LEU A 77 -55.24 -36.16 60.28
C LEU A 77 -54.04 -37.11 60.45
N LYS A 78 -53.05 -36.72 61.26
CA LYS A 78 -51.87 -37.54 61.55
C LYS A 78 -52.19 -38.89 62.21
N ASP A 79 -53.31 -38.99 62.94
CA ASP A 79 -53.76 -40.19 63.65
C ASP A 79 -54.99 -40.84 62.98
N TYR A 80 -55.52 -40.23 61.91
CA TYR A 80 -56.75 -40.66 61.24
C TYR A 80 -56.56 -41.96 60.47
N ARG A 81 -57.57 -42.84 60.58
CA ARG A 81 -57.62 -44.13 59.92
C ARG A 81 -59.01 -44.41 59.37
N GLN A 82 -59.06 -45.12 58.25
CA GLN A 82 -60.32 -45.61 57.67
C GLN A 82 -60.10 -46.86 56.82
N ASN A 83 -61.18 -47.57 56.49
CA ASN A 83 -61.12 -48.63 55.48
C ASN A 83 -61.13 -48.01 54.08
N ALA A 84 -60.02 -48.12 53.35
CA ALA A 84 -59.91 -47.66 51.98
C ALA A 84 -60.46 -48.73 51.02
N PRO A 85 -61.47 -48.42 50.18
CA PRO A 85 -62.02 -49.37 49.22
C PRO A 85 -61.02 -49.66 48.08
N ALA A 86 -61.29 -50.71 47.30
CA ALA A 86 -60.57 -50.94 46.05
C ALA A 86 -61.10 -50.02 44.95
N MET A 87 -60.22 -49.47 44.13
CA MET A 87 -60.58 -48.70 42.94
C MET A 87 -60.00 -49.39 41.69
N PRO A 88 -60.82 -49.66 40.67
CA PRO A 88 -60.30 -50.21 39.40
C PRO A 88 -59.44 -49.17 38.67
N ALA A 89 -58.49 -49.65 37.86
CA ALA A 89 -57.75 -48.79 36.95
C ALA A 89 -58.71 -48.09 35.99
N ASN A 90 -58.41 -46.84 35.66
CA ASN A 90 -59.12 -46.06 34.64
C ASN A 90 -58.10 -45.20 33.87
N ALA A 91 -58.58 -44.35 32.95
CA ALA A 91 -57.72 -43.53 32.10
C ALA A 91 -56.77 -42.58 32.87
N TYR A 92 -57.06 -42.26 34.14
CA TYR A 92 -56.34 -41.24 34.89
C TYR A 92 -55.60 -41.78 36.12
N CYS A 93 -55.97 -42.95 36.63
CA CYS A 93 -55.34 -43.54 37.79
C CYS A 93 -55.22 -45.06 37.63
N ALA A 94 -54.10 -45.62 38.09
CA ALA A 94 -53.88 -47.05 38.22
C ALA A 94 -54.82 -47.69 39.26
N ALA A 95 -54.97 -49.01 39.18
CA ALA A 95 -55.79 -49.76 40.12
C ALA A 95 -55.22 -49.66 41.55
N MET A 96 -56.10 -49.42 42.52
CA MET A 96 -55.75 -49.39 43.93
C MET A 96 -56.46 -50.54 44.66
N PRO A 97 -55.73 -51.44 45.34
CA PRO A 97 -56.35 -52.47 46.16
C PRO A 97 -56.95 -51.88 47.45
N SER A 98 -57.99 -52.53 47.96
CA SER A 98 -58.58 -52.17 49.25
C SER A 98 -57.56 -52.37 50.39
N ARG A 99 -57.70 -51.58 51.45
CA ARG A 99 -56.87 -51.70 52.66
C ARG A 99 -57.70 -51.36 53.89
N SER A 100 -57.76 -52.30 54.83
CA SER A 100 -58.42 -52.07 56.11
C SER A 100 -57.55 -51.23 57.04
N ASN A 101 -58.19 -50.40 57.87
CA ASN A 101 -57.53 -49.56 58.90
C ASN A 101 -56.35 -48.72 58.37
N ASP A 102 -56.50 -48.20 57.15
CA ASP A 102 -55.46 -47.49 56.42
C ASP A 102 -55.24 -46.09 57.00
N THR A 103 -53.98 -45.68 57.20
CA THR A 103 -53.66 -44.35 57.72
C THR A 103 -53.88 -43.28 56.66
N ALA A 104 -54.19 -42.06 57.08
CA ALA A 104 -54.26 -40.92 56.15
C ALA A 104 -52.97 -40.77 55.32
N ALA A 105 -51.79 -40.92 55.94
CA ALA A 105 -50.50 -40.85 55.26
C ALA A 105 -50.33 -41.92 54.16
N SER A 106 -50.75 -43.16 54.46
CA SER A 106 -50.73 -44.26 53.49
C SER A 106 -51.74 -44.04 52.36
N ILE A 107 -52.94 -43.52 52.66
CA ILE A 107 -53.93 -43.17 51.65
C ILE A 107 -53.38 -42.10 50.70
N ILE A 108 -52.83 -41.01 51.23
CA ILE A 108 -52.21 -39.93 50.44
C ILE A 108 -51.13 -40.50 49.52
N ALA A 109 -50.18 -41.26 50.06
CA ALA A 109 -49.08 -41.82 49.26
C ALA A 109 -49.56 -42.82 48.20
N ARG A 110 -50.51 -43.71 48.52
CA ARG A 110 -51.02 -44.69 47.54
C ARG A 110 -51.85 -44.03 46.44
N VAL A 111 -52.68 -43.04 46.77
CA VAL A 111 -53.40 -42.24 45.76
C VAL A 111 -52.43 -41.48 44.88
N SER A 112 -51.39 -40.87 45.47
CA SER A 112 -50.36 -40.13 44.76
C SER A 112 -49.67 -40.99 43.69
N VAL A 113 -49.25 -42.20 44.06
CA VAL A 113 -48.64 -43.15 43.12
C VAL A 113 -49.65 -43.62 42.07
N ALA A 114 -50.91 -43.88 42.46
CA ALA A 114 -51.91 -44.39 41.53
C ALA A 114 -52.31 -43.36 40.47
N CYS A 115 -52.45 -42.09 40.85
CA CYS A 115 -52.88 -41.01 39.97
C CYS A 115 -51.73 -40.11 39.51
N ASP A 116 -50.48 -40.44 39.82
CA ASP A 116 -49.29 -39.63 39.52
C ASP A 116 -49.44 -38.13 39.88
N ILE A 117 -49.86 -37.87 41.12
CA ILE A 117 -49.95 -36.52 41.69
C ILE A 117 -49.09 -36.49 42.93
N SER A 118 -48.29 -35.45 43.11
CA SER A 118 -47.36 -35.37 44.23
C SER A 118 -48.06 -35.42 45.59
N PRO A 119 -47.57 -36.25 46.54
CA PRO A 119 -48.07 -36.25 47.91
C PRO A 119 -48.01 -34.86 48.55
N ARG A 120 -47.01 -34.05 48.18
CA ARG A 120 -46.85 -32.65 48.63
C ARG A 120 -48.00 -31.78 48.15
N VAL A 121 -48.44 -31.95 46.90
CA VAL A 121 -49.60 -31.24 46.34
C VAL A 121 -50.87 -31.59 47.11
N LEU A 122 -51.09 -32.88 47.38
CA LEU A 122 -52.28 -33.32 48.13
C LEU A 122 -52.28 -32.80 49.57
N LEU A 123 -51.11 -32.75 50.23
CA LEU A 123 -50.98 -32.15 51.56
C LEU A 123 -51.32 -30.65 51.55
N VAL A 124 -50.79 -29.90 50.58
CA VAL A 124 -51.11 -28.46 50.41
C VAL A 124 -52.59 -28.28 50.12
N LEU A 125 -53.20 -29.14 49.29
CA LEU A 125 -54.62 -29.07 48.97
C LEU A 125 -55.49 -29.32 50.22
N LEU A 126 -55.20 -30.36 50.99
CA LEU A 126 -55.90 -30.65 52.26
C LEU A 126 -55.83 -29.47 53.25
N GLN A 127 -54.69 -28.78 53.28
CA GLN A 127 -54.52 -27.60 54.12
C GLN A 127 -55.25 -26.37 53.57
N LYS A 128 -55.14 -26.12 52.27
CA LYS A 128 -55.81 -25.00 51.60
C LYS A 128 -57.33 -25.09 51.76
N GLU A 129 -57.90 -26.27 51.57
CA GLU A 129 -59.36 -26.45 51.45
C GLU A 129 -60.05 -26.64 52.80
N GLN A 130 -59.42 -27.33 53.76
CA GLN A 130 -60.04 -27.62 55.06
C GLN A 130 -59.15 -27.29 56.27
N SER A 131 -57.95 -26.73 56.06
CA SER A 131 -56.91 -26.56 57.09
C SER A 131 -56.57 -27.87 57.81
N LEU A 132 -56.81 -29.01 57.15
CA LEU A 132 -56.92 -30.31 57.81
C LEU A 132 -55.57 -30.84 58.32
N VAL A 133 -54.46 -30.41 57.71
CA VAL A 133 -53.10 -30.83 58.11
C VAL A 133 -52.74 -30.28 59.50
N THR A 134 -53.13 -29.04 59.81
CA THR A 134 -52.80 -28.37 61.08
C THR A 134 -53.97 -28.31 62.08
N LEU A 135 -55.16 -28.81 61.73
CA LEU A 135 -56.36 -28.67 62.57
C LEU A 135 -56.35 -29.63 63.76
N SER A 136 -56.36 -29.10 64.98
CA SER A 136 -56.37 -29.91 66.22
C SER A 136 -57.74 -30.45 66.64
N ARG A 137 -58.83 -29.92 66.04
CA ARG A 137 -60.23 -30.25 66.37
C ARG A 137 -61.09 -30.63 65.14
N PRO A 138 -60.68 -31.58 64.28
CA PRO A 138 -61.45 -31.91 63.09
C PRO A 138 -62.73 -32.69 63.39
N THR A 139 -63.84 -32.25 62.82
CA THR A 139 -65.12 -32.97 62.80
C THR A 139 -65.24 -33.86 61.56
N GLN A 140 -66.12 -34.86 61.57
CA GLN A 140 -66.32 -35.79 60.44
C GLN A 140 -66.51 -35.08 59.08
N ILE A 141 -67.28 -33.98 59.05
CA ILE A 141 -67.50 -33.19 57.83
C ILE A 141 -66.21 -32.65 57.19
N ARG A 142 -65.14 -32.44 57.96
CA ARG A 142 -63.82 -32.03 57.44
C ARG A 142 -63.17 -33.16 56.64
N TYR A 143 -63.40 -34.41 57.01
CA TYR A 143 -62.93 -35.59 56.28
C TYR A 143 -63.81 -35.89 55.08
N ASP A 144 -65.13 -35.72 55.20
CA ASP A 144 -66.06 -35.94 54.09
C ASP A 144 -65.91 -34.91 52.96
N ARG A 145 -65.31 -33.76 53.26
CA ARG A 145 -65.05 -32.65 52.32
C ARG A 145 -63.58 -32.24 52.25
N ALA A 146 -62.68 -33.18 52.53
CA ALA A 146 -61.26 -32.93 52.80
C ALA A 146 -60.53 -32.08 51.73
N THR A 147 -60.91 -32.20 50.47
CA THR A 147 -60.34 -31.42 49.34
C THR A 147 -61.36 -30.48 48.71
N GLY A 148 -62.61 -30.46 49.18
CA GLY A 148 -63.71 -29.72 48.55
C GLY A 148 -64.20 -30.31 47.22
N PHE A 149 -63.77 -31.53 46.85
CA PHE A 149 -64.18 -32.14 45.60
C PHE A 149 -65.68 -32.46 45.60
N ALA A 150 -66.37 -32.10 44.51
CA ALA A 150 -67.82 -32.25 44.33
C ALA A 150 -68.68 -31.54 45.40
N CYS A 151 -68.18 -30.43 45.94
CA CYS A 151 -68.86 -29.56 46.90
C CYS A 151 -69.04 -28.13 46.34
N PRO A 152 -70.05 -27.88 45.49
CA PRO A 152 -70.30 -26.54 44.95
C PRO A 152 -70.77 -25.56 46.03
N ASP A 153 -70.38 -24.30 45.96
CA ASP A 153 -70.74 -23.28 46.96
C ASP A 153 -72.26 -22.99 47.04
N THR A 154 -73.01 -23.33 45.99
CA THR A 154 -74.45 -23.04 45.87
C THR A 154 -75.34 -24.28 45.97
N ALA A 155 -74.80 -25.46 46.26
CA ALA A 155 -75.57 -26.70 46.41
C ALA A 155 -74.92 -27.69 47.41
N PRO A 156 -75.66 -28.69 47.92
CA PRO A 156 -75.07 -29.73 48.77
C PRO A 156 -73.95 -30.50 48.04
N CYS A 157 -72.94 -30.94 48.78
CA CYS A 157 -71.94 -31.87 48.23
C CYS A 157 -72.58 -33.18 47.79
N ASP A 158 -72.06 -33.78 46.73
CA ASP A 158 -72.47 -35.12 46.31
C ASP A 158 -71.96 -36.17 47.32
N SER A 159 -72.89 -36.86 47.97
CA SER A 159 -72.61 -37.85 49.01
C SER A 159 -71.79 -39.05 48.52
N SER A 160 -71.76 -39.31 47.21
CA SER A 160 -70.98 -40.41 46.60
C SER A 160 -69.46 -40.23 46.78
N TYR A 161 -69.03 -39.01 47.12
CA TYR A 161 -67.63 -38.65 47.36
C TYR A 161 -67.32 -38.33 48.83
N GLY A 162 -68.26 -38.59 49.75
CA GLY A 162 -68.22 -38.20 51.16
C GLY A 162 -67.39 -39.12 52.06
N SER A 163 -66.08 -39.21 51.82
CA SER A 163 -65.10 -39.76 52.77
C SER A 163 -63.70 -39.22 52.47
N PHE A 164 -62.78 -39.29 53.43
CA PHE A 164 -61.39 -38.84 53.21
C PHE A 164 -60.74 -39.55 52.01
N PHE A 165 -61.04 -40.84 51.78
CA PHE A 165 -60.43 -41.60 50.68
C PHE A 165 -60.92 -41.05 49.34
N TYR A 166 -62.23 -40.91 49.19
CA TYR A 166 -62.83 -40.46 47.94
C TYR A 166 -62.47 -39.01 47.64
N GLN A 167 -62.43 -38.13 48.64
CA GLN A 167 -61.98 -36.74 48.47
C GLN A 167 -60.55 -36.65 47.94
N VAL A 168 -59.61 -37.43 48.51
CA VAL A 168 -58.22 -37.44 48.07
C VAL A 168 -58.07 -38.10 46.70
N TYR A 169 -58.69 -39.26 46.47
CA TYR A 169 -58.63 -39.98 45.20
C TYR A 169 -59.22 -39.19 44.04
N TYR A 170 -60.43 -38.65 44.20
CA TYR A 170 -61.10 -37.95 43.10
C TYR A 170 -60.54 -36.56 42.84
N ALA A 171 -59.99 -35.87 43.86
CA ALA A 171 -59.20 -34.65 43.62
C ALA A 171 -57.96 -34.95 42.77
N ALA A 172 -57.16 -35.97 43.14
CA ALA A 172 -55.98 -36.38 42.36
C ALA A 172 -56.35 -36.78 40.92
N ARG A 173 -57.39 -37.62 40.77
CA ARG A 173 -57.94 -38.03 39.48
C ARG A 173 -58.40 -36.84 38.65
N GLN A 174 -58.98 -35.81 39.27
CA GLN A 174 -59.48 -34.64 38.56
C GLN A 174 -58.33 -33.80 37.98
N PHE A 175 -57.18 -33.70 38.66
CA PHE A 175 -56.00 -33.05 38.08
C PHE A 175 -55.45 -33.79 36.87
N GLN A 176 -55.41 -35.13 36.91
CA GLN A 176 -55.07 -35.94 35.74
C GLN A 176 -56.09 -35.75 34.59
N ARG A 177 -57.38 -35.64 34.91
CA ARG A 177 -58.40 -35.34 33.90
C ARG A 177 -58.23 -33.94 33.29
N TYR A 178 -57.79 -32.93 34.06
CA TYR A 178 -57.45 -31.62 33.51
C TYR A 178 -56.26 -31.71 32.55
N ALA A 179 -55.26 -32.55 32.87
CA ALA A 179 -54.07 -32.77 32.04
C ALA A 179 -54.36 -33.53 30.75
N GLU A 180 -55.18 -34.58 30.81
CA GLU A 180 -55.49 -35.44 29.66
C GLU A 180 -56.53 -34.78 28.71
N HIS A 181 -57.41 -33.93 29.23
CA HIS A 181 -58.47 -33.28 28.44
C HIS A 181 -58.49 -31.75 28.62
N PRO A 182 -57.38 -31.05 28.35
CA PRO A 182 -57.27 -29.61 28.63
C PRO A 182 -58.28 -28.78 27.82
N THR A 183 -58.69 -29.27 26.64
CA THR A 183 -59.69 -28.59 25.79
C THR A 183 -61.12 -28.61 26.36
N SER A 184 -61.40 -29.48 27.34
CA SER A 184 -62.71 -29.53 28.01
C SER A 184 -62.88 -28.47 29.11
N TYR A 185 -61.86 -27.66 29.38
CA TYR A 185 -61.85 -26.69 30.47
C TYR A 185 -61.41 -25.28 30.02
N ASN A 186 -61.70 -24.30 30.88
CA ASN A 186 -61.55 -22.88 30.59
C ASN A 186 -60.10 -22.39 30.64
N HIS A 187 -59.24 -23.03 31.45
CA HIS A 187 -57.85 -22.63 31.62
C HIS A 187 -56.91 -23.69 31.05
N ARG A 188 -56.06 -23.28 30.12
CA ARG A 188 -55.21 -24.18 29.32
C ARG A 188 -53.76 -23.75 29.34
N ALA A 189 -52.85 -24.71 29.45
CA ALA A 189 -51.41 -24.49 29.34
C ALA A 189 -51.00 -24.07 27.92
N GLY A 190 -49.89 -23.35 27.81
CA GLY A 190 -49.33 -22.84 26.56
C GLY A 190 -50.13 -21.70 25.92
N GLN A 191 -51.10 -21.11 26.63
CA GLN A 191 -52.01 -20.08 26.11
C GLN A 191 -52.20 -18.92 27.09
N THR A 192 -52.54 -17.75 26.56
CA THR A 192 -52.97 -16.60 27.37
C THR A 192 -54.44 -16.76 27.73
N ASN A 193 -54.72 -16.90 29.01
CA ASN A 193 -56.05 -17.05 29.59
C ASN A 193 -56.44 -15.77 30.33
N ARG A 194 -57.70 -15.36 30.23
CA ARG A 194 -58.23 -14.28 31.08
C ARG A 194 -58.68 -14.88 32.41
N VAL A 195 -57.99 -14.57 33.49
CA VAL A 195 -58.26 -15.13 34.83
C VAL A 195 -58.84 -14.04 35.73
N LEU A 196 -60.00 -14.28 36.32
CA LEU A 196 -60.68 -13.35 37.22
C LEU A 196 -59.93 -13.20 38.55
N TYR A 197 -60.04 -12.04 39.20
CA TYR A 197 -59.52 -11.86 40.57
C TYR A 197 -60.49 -12.35 41.64
N HIS A 198 -61.79 -12.40 41.33
CA HIS A 198 -62.86 -12.76 42.25
C HIS A 198 -64.11 -13.24 41.49
N PRO A 199 -65.02 -14.04 42.09
CA PRO A 199 -66.32 -14.36 41.49
C PRO A 199 -67.16 -13.15 41.07
N ASN A 200 -67.01 -12.04 41.81
CA ASN A 200 -67.60 -10.75 41.44
C ASN A 200 -66.84 -10.17 40.25
N ALA A 201 -67.47 -10.19 39.06
CA ALA A 201 -66.86 -9.68 37.83
C ALA A 201 -66.43 -8.20 37.91
N ALA A 202 -67.02 -7.39 38.80
CA ALA A 202 -66.62 -6.00 39.01
C ALA A 202 -65.19 -5.86 39.57
N CYS A 203 -64.65 -6.91 40.19
CA CYS A 203 -63.27 -6.96 40.67
C CYS A 203 -62.23 -7.10 39.55
N GLY A 204 -62.66 -7.37 38.31
CA GLY A 204 -61.80 -7.45 37.15
C GLY A 204 -61.03 -8.77 37.01
N SER A 205 -60.01 -8.73 36.16
CA SER A 205 -59.23 -9.88 35.70
C SER A 205 -57.88 -9.43 35.17
N SER A 206 -56.93 -10.36 35.00
CA SER A 206 -55.74 -10.13 34.17
C SER A 206 -55.58 -11.22 33.11
N SER A 207 -54.78 -10.90 32.07
CA SER A 207 -54.33 -11.87 31.07
C SER A 207 -53.10 -12.58 31.59
N VAL A 208 -53.19 -13.90 31.77
CA VAL A 208 -52.14 -14.76 32.30
C VAL A 208 -51.74 -15.76 31.22
N TYR A 209 -50.49 -15.73 30.78
CA TYR A 209 -49.94 -16.83 29.99
C TYR A 209 -49.67 -18.01 30.93
N ILE A 210 -50.49 -19.06 30.81
CA ILE A 210 -50.33 -20.25 31.66
C ILE A 210 -49.28 -21.13 31.01
N GLU A 211 -48.13 -21.25 31.67
CA GLU A 211 -46.91 -21.84 31.11
C GLU A 211 -46.94 -23.37 31.11
N ASN A 212 -47.62 -23.99 32.09
CA ASN A 212 -47.60 -25.44 32.30
C ASN A 212 -48.95 -26.03 32.71
N GLN A 213 -49.03 -27.36 32.69
CA GLN A 213 -50.28 -28.10 32.86
C GLN A 213 -50.77 -28.12 34.32
N ALA A 214 -49.85 -28.14 35.28
CA ALA A 214 -50.13 -28.06 36.71
C ALA A 214 -50.84 -26.75 37.09
N THR A 215 -50.31 -25.63 36.60
CA THR A 215 -50.89 -24.29 36.81
C THR A 215 -52.26 -24.19 36.16
N ALA A 216 -52.44 -24.74 34.96
CA ALA A 216 -53.77 -24.82 34.33
C ALA A 216 -54.76 -25.63 35.18
N GLY A 217 -54.33 -26.77 35.72
CA GLY A 217 -55.10 -27.59 36.64
C GLY A 217 -55.54 -26.85 37.90
N LEU A 218 -54.64 -26.08 38.53
CA LEU A 218 -54.95 -25.29 39.73
C LEU A 218 -55.97 -24.18 39.45
N TYR A 219 -55.90 -23.50 38.30
CA TYR A 219 -56.93 -22.55 37.92
C TYR A 219 -58.25 -23.24 37.57
N ASN A 220 -58.24 -24.43 36.94
CA ASN A 220 -59.48 -25.16 36.69
C ASN A 220 -60.13 -25.68 37.99
N TYR A 221 -59.34 -25.94 39.04
CA TYR A 221 -59.82 -26.33 40.36
C TYR A 221 -60.31 -25.13 41.18
N THR A 222 -59.57 -24.02 41.16
CA THR A 222 -59.92 -22.75 41.81
C THR A 222 -59.72 -21.58 40.84
N PRO A 223 -60.78 -21.10 40.14
CA PRO A 223 -60.68 -20.26 38.93
C PRO A 223 -60.46 -18.77 39.21
N TYR A 224 -59.62 -18.45 40.19
CA TYR A 224 -59.29 -17.07 40.57
C TYR A 224 -57.80 -16.91 40.85
N GLN A 225 -57.20 -15.84 40.31
CA GLN A 225 -55.85 -15.43 40.67
C GLN A 225 -55.91 -14.41 41.82
N PRO A 226 -54.87 -14.33 42.67
CA PRO A 226 -54.80 -13.25 43.65
C PRO A 226 -54.63 -11.89 42.99
N ASN A 227 -55.26 -10.87 43.55
CA ASN A 227 -55.00 -9.47 43.21
C ASN A 227 -53.79 -8.94 44.01
N SER A 228 -53.40 -7.69 43.76
CA SER A 228 -52.28 -7.04 44.46
C SER A 228 -52.48 -6.97 45.98
N ALA A 229 -53.70 -6.73 46.46
CA ALA A 229 -54.02 -6.70 47.89
C ALA A 229 -53.81 -8.08 48.55
N ALA A 230 -54.21 -9.16 47.87
CA ALA A 230 -53.99 -10.53 48.36
C ALA A 230 -52.51 -10.91 48.40
N LEU A 231 -51.70 -10.47 47.43
CA LEU A 231 -50.24 -10.69 47.38
C LEU A 231 -49.48 -9.82 48.39
N GLY A 232 -49.94 -8.58 48.63
CA GLY A 232 -49.36 -7.69 49.64
C GLY A 232 -49.56 -8.16 51.08
N ASN A 233 -50.46 -9.13 51.32
CA ASN A 233 -50.70 -9.73 52.63
C ASN A 233 -50.76 -11.27 52.55
N LEU A 234 -49.63 -11.92 52.27
CA LEU A 234 -49.55 -13.37 52.00
C LEU A 234 -50.14 -14.26 53.10
N TYR A 235 -50.00 -13.88 54.37
CA TYR A 235 -50.47 -14.66 55.52
C TYR A 235 -51.80 -14.14 56.10
N GLY A 236 -52.33 -13.04 55.58
CA GLY A 236 -53.56 -12.41 56.07
C GLY A 236 -54.62 -12.23 54.98
N THR A 237 -55.54 -11.31 55.27
CA THR A 237 -56.69 -10.94 54.44
C THR A 237 -56.34 -9.72 53.59
N GLY A 238 -56.74 -9.75 52.31
CA GLY A 238 -56.69 -8.60 51.41
C GLY A 238 -57.99 -7.78 51.46
N ASP A 239 -58.39 -7.23 50.32
CA ASP A 239 -59.62 -6.45 50.14
C ASP A 239 -60.84 -7.31 49.71
N GLY A 240 -61.98 -6.67 49.45
CA GLY A 240 -63.21 -7.33 49.00
C GLY A 240 -63.14 -7.97 47.59
N CYS A 241 -62.03 -7.82 46.89
CA CYS A 241 -61.76 -8.42 45.58
C CYS A 241 -60.66 -9.48 45.62
N SER A 242 -60.18 -9.82 46.82
CA SER A 242 -59.10 -10.76 47.02
C SER A 242 -59.58 -12.21 47.00
N SER A 243 -58.96 -13.02 46.16
CA SER A 243 -59.10 -14.48 46.18
C SER A 243 -57.81 -15.14 46.68
N TYR A 244 -57.96 -16.14 47.55
CA TYR A 244 -56.83 -16.71 48.30
C TYR A 244 -56.42 -18.11 47.86
N GLY A 245 -57.22 -18.80 47.04
CA GLY A 245 -57.01 -20.21 46.73
C GLY A 245 -55.63 -20.51 46.15
N ASN A 246 -55.33 -19.97 44.97
CA ASN A 246 -54.04 -20.18 44.30
C ASN A 246 -52.87 -19.49 45.02
N ARG A 247 -53.11 -18.35 45.67
CA ARG A 247 -52.12 -17.71 46.56
C ARG A 247 -51.70 -18.62 47.71
N ASN A 248 -52.69 -19.17 48.43
CA ASN A 248 -52.46 -20.03 49.59
C ASN A 248 -51.80 -21.33 49.15
N PHE A 249 -52.19 -21.90 48.01
CA PHE A 249 -51.51 -23.07 47.45
C PHE A 249 -50.01 -22.79 47.26
N TRP A 250 -49.67 -21.74 46.49
CA TRP A 250 -48.28 -21.36 46.22
C TRP A 250 -47.52 -21.06 47.51
N ARG A 251 -48.06 -20.22 48.38
CA ARG A 251 -47.39 -19.83 49.63
C ARG A 251 -47.15 -21.03 50.54
N MET A 252 -48.16 -21.88 50.76
CA MET A 252 -48.00 -23.09 51.59
C MET A 252 -47.00 -24.07 50.98
N TRP A 253 -46.97 -24.22 49.65
CA TRP A 253 -45.92 -25.01 49.00
C TRP A 253 -44.55 -24.43 49.30
N THR A 254 -44.36 -23.12 49.08
CA THR A 254 -43.09 -22.44 49.33
C THR A 254 -42.64 -22.59 50.79
N ASP A 255 -43.54 -22.33 51.73
CA ASP A 255 -43.27 -22.45 53.18
C ASP A 255 -42.90 -23.88 53.61
N TRP A 256 -43.40 -24.91 52.92
CA TRP A 256 -43.22 -26.31 53.34
C TRP A 256 -42.16 -27.06 52.57
N PHE A 257 -41.95 -26.73 51.31
CA PHE A 257 -41.21 -27.54 50.34
C PHE A 257 -40.28 -26.71 49.44
N GLY A 258 -40.14 -25.40 49.65
CA GLY A 258 -39.22 -24.55 48.89
C GLY A 258 -39.75 -24.13 47.51
N ASN A 259 -38.86 -23.85 46.56
CA ASN A 259 -39.23 -23.21 45.29
C ASN A 259 -40.25 -24.05 44.48
N PRO A 260 -41.48 -23.56 44.24
CA PRO A 260 -42.49 -24.29 43.48
C PRO A 260 -42.13 -24.47 42.00
N ALA A 261 -41.25 -23.63 41.44
CA ALA A 261 -40.74 -23.78 40.09
C ALA A 261 -39.55 -24.77 39.97
N GLY A 262 -39.13 -25.42 41.07
CA GLY A 262 -38.07 -26.41 41.09
C GLY A 262 -36.74 -25.87 41.64
N GLU A 263 -35.91 -26.79 42.14
CA GLU A 263 -34.64 -26.47 42.80
C GLU A 263 -33.52 -26.13 41.81
N VAL A 264 -32.68 -25.16 42.17
CA VAL A 264 -31.46 -24.78 41.44
C VAL A 264 -30.27 -25.38 42.20
N ASN A 265 -29.76 -26.52 41.74
CA ASN A 265 -28.73 -27.29 42.46
C ASN A 265 -27.42 -27.45 41.70
N ARG A 266 -27.28 -26.78 40.55
CA ARG A 266 -26.01 -26.67 39.81
C ARG A 266 -25.58 -25.23 39.66
N LEU A 267 -24.27 -25.04 39.47
CA LEU A 267 -23.67 -23.73 39.24
C LEU A 267 -23.93 -23.20 37.83
N ILE A 268 -24.32 -24.04 36.88
CA ILE A 268 -24.68 -23.62 35.52
C ILE A 268 -26.12 -24.02 35.26
N VAL A 269 -26.99 -23.04 35.00
CA VAL A 269 -28.43 -23.25 34.85
C VAL A 269 -29.01 -22.53 33.64
N ARG A 270 -30.12 -23.04 33.13
CA ARG A 270 -30.92 -22.41 32.07
C ARG A 270 -32.39 -22.73 32.26
N GLU A 271 -33.24 -21.72 32.17
CA GLU A 271 -34.69 -21.94 32.20
C GLU A 271 -35.16 -22.65 30.92
N GLN A 272 -36.14 -23.53 31.07
CA GLN A 272 -36.76 -24.24 29.97
C GLN A 272 -37.34 -23.24 28.95
N GLY A 273 -37.03 -23.44 27.67
CA GLY A 273 -37.43 -22.51 26.60
C GLY A 273 -36.58 -21.25 26.46
N SER A 274 -35.66 -20.98 27.40
CA SER A 274 -34.68 -19.89 27.28
C SER A 274 -33.43 -20.35 26.51
N SER A 275 -32.81 -19.43 25.77
CA SER A 275 -31.49 -19.61 25.18
C SER A 275 -30.35 -19.15 26.10
N THR A 276 -30.65 -18.39 27.15
CA THR A 276 -29.65 -17.78 28.03
C THR A 276 -29.26 -18.74 29.14
N THR A 277 -27.97 -19.07 29.22
CA THR A 277 -27.39 -19.85 30.32
C THR A 277 -26.76 -18.92 31.34
N TYR A 278 -26.93 -19.23 32.62
CA TYR A 278 -26.43 -18.44 33.74
C TYR A 278 -25.44 -19.24 34.60
N LEU A 279 -24.46 -18.54 35.16
CA LEU A 279 -23.66 -18.98 36.30
C LEU A 279 -24.38 -18.57 37.59
N VAL A 280 -24.68 -19.54 38.46
CA VAL A 280 -25.20 -19.31 39.81
C VAL A 280 -24.04 -18.95 40.74
N ASN A 281 -24.19 -17.85 41.46
CA ASN A 281 -23.14 -17.22 42.25
C ASN A 281 -23.73 -16.69 43.56
N GLY A 282 -24.03 -17.60 44.49
CA GLY A 282 -24.86 -17.29 45.66
C GLY A 282 -26.28 -16.90 45.23
N THR A 283 -26.77 -15.75 45.68
CA THR A 283 -28.09 -15.19 45.31
C THR A 283 -28.09 -14.46 43.96
N TRP A 284 -26.95 -14.43 43.25
CA TRP A 284 -26.81 -13.80 41.95
C TRP A 284 -26.74 -14.83 40.84
N ILE A 285 -27.23 -14.45 39.65
CA ILE A 285 -27.01 -15.17 38.41
C ILE A 285 -26.33 -14.28 37.37
N HIS A 286 -25.27 -14.77 36.75
CA HIS A 286 -24.50 -14.04 35.75
C HIS A 286 -24.68 -14.68 34.37
N PRO A 287 -25.13 -13.94 33.34
CA PRO A 287 -25.37 -14.53 32.03
C PRO A 287 -24.06 -14.86 31.31
N PHE A 288 -23.98 -16.03 30.69
CA PHE A 288 -22.96 -16.33 29.71
C PHE A 288 -23.37 -15.75 28.34
N THR A 289 -22.56 -14.84 27.80
CA THR A 289 -22.82 -14.18 26.51
C THR A 289 -22.18 -14.89 25.32
N SER A 290 -21.28 -15.85 25.57
CA SER A 290 -20.65 -16.66 24.52
C SER A 290 -20.51 -18.12 24.94
N THR A 291 -20.74 -19.02 23.97
CA THR A 291 -20.51 -20.46 24.15
C THR A 291 -19.06 -20.76 24.50
N ALA A 292 -18.10 -19.97 23.97
CA ALA A 292 -16.69 -20.09 24.32
C ALA A 292 -16.46 -19.90 25.83
N THR A 293 -16.99 -18.83 26.43
CA THR A 293 -16.86 -18.61 27.89
C THR A 293 -17.59 -19.69 28.67
N LEU A 294 -18.79 -20.09 28.24
CA LEU A 294 -19.52 -21.20 28.89
C LEU A 294 -18.69 -22.49 28.93
N ASN A 295 -18.01 -22.83 27.82
CA ASN A 295 -17.20 -24.04 27.73
C ASN A 295 -15.99 -24.00 28.67
N GLU A 296 -15.38 -22.83 28.89
CA GLU A 296 -14.27 -22.72 29.86
C GLU A 296 -14.70 -23.02 31.29
N TYR A 297 -15.91 -22.63 31.68
CA TYR A 297 -16.42 -22.92 33.02
C TYR A 297 -17.01 -24.33 33.11
N GLY A 298 -17.70 -24.79 32.06
CA GLY A 298 -18.42 -26.06 32.05
C GLY A 298 -17.54 -27.30 32.25
N ARG A 299 -16.23 -27.21 31.98
CA ARG A 299 -15.29 -28.33 32.20
C ARG A 299 -15.18 -28.75 33.67
N SER A 300 -15.17 -27.80 34.60
CA SER A 300 -15.08 -28.11 36.05
C SER A 300 -16.42 -27.90 36.79
N LEU A 301 -17.29 -26.99 36.31
CA LEU A 301 -18.61 -26.75 36.92
C LEU A 301 -19.68 -27.77 36.49
N GLY A 302 -19.42 -28.57 35.46
CA GLY A 302 -20.31 -29.61 34.97
C GLY A 302 -21.40 -29.11 34.02
N ALA A 303 -22.33 -30.02 33.68
CA ALA A 303 -23.35 -29.75 32.67
C ALA A 303 -24.47 -28.82 33.17
N THR A 304 -24.98 -27.98 32.26
CA THR A 304 -26.12 -27.08 32.49
C THR A 304 -27.35 -27.83 33.01
N GLN A 305 -27.87 -27.42 34.17
CA GLN A 305 -29.18 -27.84 34.64
C GLN A 305 -30.27 -27.07 33.88
N ILE A 306 -31.26 -27.79 33.35
CA ILE A 306 -32.49 -27.17 32.84
C ILE A 306 -33.49 -27.08 34.00
N VAL A 307 -33.94 -25.87 34.32
CA VAL A 307 -34.93 -25.60 35.38
C VAL A 307 -36.24 -25.10 34.74
N SER A 308 -37.36 -25.22 35.44
CA SER A 308 -38.63 -24.74 34.88
C SER A 308 -38.62 -23.21 34.75
N SER A 309 -39.49 -22.69 33.87
CA SER A 309 -39.61 -21.24 33.64
C SER A 309 -39.99 -20.50 34.93
N GLY A 310 -39.20 -19.50 35.31
CA GLY A 310 -39.41 -18.72 36.53
C GLY A 310 -38.68 -19.24 37.77
N ALA A 311 -38.00 -20.39 37.68
CA ALA A 311 -37.17 -20.90 38.77
C ALA A 311 -36.05 -19.93 39.17
N LEU A 312 -35.64 -19.03 38.26
CA LEU A 312 -34.59 -18.05 38.51
C LEU A 312 -35.10 -16.67 39.00
N ARG A 313 -36.42 -16.46 39.18
CA ARG A 313 -36.96 -15.13 39.55
C ARG A 313 -36.45 -14.56 40.87
N GLY A 314 -36.11 -15.43 41.83
CA GLY A 314 -35.57 -15.02 43.13
C GLY A 314 -34.09 -14.59 43.07
N TYR A 315 -33.40 -14.81 41.95
CA TYR A 315 -31.99 -14.45 41.80
C TYR A 315 -31.82 -13.05 41.26
N THR A 316 -30.80 -12.34 41.74
CA THR A 316 -30.42 -11.04 41.18
C THR A 316 -29.55 -11.23 39.94
N VAL A 317 -29.97 -10.67 38.81
CA VAL A 317 -29.18 -10.76 37.56
C VAL A 317 -27.99 -9.80 37.62
N GLY A 318 -26.78 -10.35 37.51
CA GLY A 318 -25.53 -9.62 37.52
C GLY A 318 -24.94 -9.35 36.14
N GLN A 319 -23.69 -8.88 36.13
CA GLN A 319 -22.92 -8.66 34.91
C GLN A 319 -22.64 -9.98 34.17
N ALA A 320 -22.36 -9.90 32.87
CA ALA A 320 -22.00 -11.07 32.07
C ALA A 320 -20.73 -11.76 32.62
N VAL A 321 -20.72 -13.10 32.55
CA VAL A 321 -19.54 -13.89 32.90
C VAL A 321 -18.42 -13.59 31.91
N THR A 322 -17.22 -13.37 32.44
CA THR A 322 -15.99 -13.20 31.65
C THR A 322 -14.98 -14.25 32.07
N ARG A 323 -13.87 -14.36 31.33
CA ARG A 323 -12.72 -15.15 31.78
C ARG A 323 -11.97 -14.50 32.96
N PHE A 324 -12.30 -13.26 33.35
CA PHE A 324 -11.73 -12.59 34.50
C PHE A 324 -12.69 -12.65 35.68
N VAL A 325 -12.20 -13.14 36.82
CA VAL A 325 -12.98 -13.25 38.06
C VAL A 325 -12.19 -12.78 39.26
N ARG A 326 -12.91 -12.40 40.30
CA ARG A 326 -12.36 -11.87 41.55
C ARG A 326 -12.87 -12.66 42.73
N SER A 327 -11.98 -13.04 43.64
CA SER A 327 -12.37 -13.67 44.90
C SER A 327 -11.31 -13.47 45.98
N GLY A 328 -11.73 -13.23 47.22
CA GLY A 328 -10.83 -13.07 48.36
C GLY A 328 -9.77 -11.96 48.21
N GLY A 329 -10.08 -10.91 47.44
CA GLY A 329 -9.14 -9.80 47.15
C GLY A 329 -8.09 -10.09 46.07
N ALA A 330 -8.13 -11.25 45.43
CA ALA A 330 -7.27 -11.61 44.30
C ALA A 330 -8.03 -11.63 42.97
N ASN A 331 -7.29 -11.49 41.87
CA ASN A 331 -7.79 -11.58 40.50
C ASN A 331 -7.36 -12.92 39.88
N TYR A 332 -8.23 -13.50 39.07
CA TYR A 332 -7.99 -14.76 38.39
C TYR A 332 -8.41 -14.70 36.92
N PHE A 333 -7.69 -15.44 36.07
CA PHE A 333 -8.09 -15.77 34.71
C PHE A 333 -8.61 -17.21 34.69
N VAL A 334 -9.80 -17.42 34.13
CA VAL A 334 -10.44 -18.72 34.00
C VAL A 334 -10.21 -19.23 32.58
N ASP A 335 -9.61 -20.40 32.51
CA ASP A 335 -9.29 -21.10 31.27
C ASP A 335 -9.32 -22.59 31.52
N ASP A 336 -9.99 -23.33 30.65
CA ASP A 336 -10.02 -24.79 30.68
C ASP A 336 -10.53 -25.41 32.01
N GLY A 337 -11.48 -24.74 32.68
CA GLY A 337 -11.99 -25.14 34.00
C GLY A 337 -11.08 -24.76 35.18
N ARG A 338 -9.94 -24.14 34.90
CA ARG A 338 -8.92 -23.80 35.89
C ARG A 338 -8.92 -22.30 36.18
N ARG A 339 -8.56 -21.93 37.41
CA ARG A 339 -8.36 -20.55 37.85
C ARG A 339 -6.87 -20.24 37.97
N PHE A 340 -6.36 -19.35 37.13
CA PHE A 340 -4.97 -18.88 37.18
C PHE A 340 -4.90 -17.54 37.91
N ARG A 341 -4.16 -17.49 39.01
CA ARG A 341 -4.06 -16.29 39.84
C ARG A 341 -3.13 -15.27 39.22
N PHE A 342 -3.60 -14.04 39.01
CA PHE A 342 -2.73 -12.92 38.69
C PHE A 342 -1.82 -12.58 39.88
N ALA A 343 -0.56 -12.25 39.60
CA ALA A 343 0.44 -11.85 40.58
C ALA A 343 -0.01 -10.62 41.39
N ASP A 344 -0.48 -9.59 40.67
CA ASP A 344 -0.91 -8.31 41.21
C ASP A 344 -1.77 -7.55 40.18
N CYS A 345 -2.22 -6.35 40.56
CA CYS A 345 -2.98 -5.46 39.67
C CYS A 345 -2.18 -4.97 38.45
N LYS A 346 -0.84 -4.93 38.53
CA LYS A 346 0.00 -4.51 37.39
C LYS A 346 -0.09 -5.55 36.28
N GLN A 347 -0.05 -6.84 36.62
CA GLN A 347 -0.23 -7.91 35.65
C GLN A 347 -1.62 -7.87 34.99
N VAL A 348 -2.68 -7.57 35.75
CA VAL A 348 -4.02 -7.37 35.17
C VAL A 348 -4.01 -6.23 34.13
N GLY A 349 -3.27 -5.16 34.40
CA GLY A 349 -3.03 -4.05 33.46
C GLY A 349 -2.26 -4.46 32.21
N GLU A 350 -1.24 -5.31 32.34
CA GLU A 350 -0.52 -5.88 31.18
C GLU A 350 -1.44 -6.74 30.31
N TRP A 351 -2.47 -7.35 30.90
CA TRP A 351 -3.57 -8.04 30.22
C TRP A 351 -4.72 -7.10 29.80
N GLY A 352 -4.49 -5.78 29.75
CA GLY A 352 -5.41 -4.81 29.15
C GLY A 352 -6.62 -4.44 30.00
N HIS A 353 -6.66 -4.84 31.28
CA HIS A 353 -7.81 -4.62 32.14
C HIS A 353 -7.45 -3.87 33.43
N SER A 354 -8.45 -3.23 34.04
CA SER A 354 -8.28 -2.62 35.36
C SER A 354 -8.38 -3.67 36.47
N CYS A 355 -7.82 -3.39 37.64
CA CYS A 355 -7.82 -4.36 38.75
C CYS A 355 -9.23 -4.70 39.29
N GLY A 356 -10.25 -3.90 38.95
CA GLY A 356 -11.64 -4.17 39.30
C GLY A 356 -12.42 -4.94 38.22
N PHE A 357 -11.78 -5.29 37.11
CA PHE A 357 -12.42 -5.98 35.99
C PHE A 357 -12.85 -7.41 36.36
N GLY A 358 -13.91 -7.89 35.72
CA GLY A 358 -14.46 -9.22 35.99
C GLY A 358 -15.43 -9.26 37.16
N ILE A 359 -16.19 -10.36 37.23
CA ILE A 359 -17.22 -10.57 38.25
C ILE A 359 -16.60 -11.07 39.57
N GLY A 360 -17.19 -10.67 40.69
CA GLY A 360 -16.87 -11.30 41.98
C GLY A 360 -17.53 -12.67 42.05
N VAL A 361 -16.78 -13.72 42.35
CA VAL A 361 -17.28 -15.09 42.42
C VAL A 361 -17.25 -15.65 43.83
N SER A 362 -18.27 -16.43 44.17
CA SER A 362 -18.51 -17.02 45.47
C SER A 362 -17.50 -18.14 45.78
N PRO A 363 -17.35 -18.52 47.06
CA PRO A 363 -16.51 -19.65 47.44
C PRO A 363 -16.90 -20.96 46.74
N GLU A 364 -18.17 -21.16 46.44
CA GLU A 364 -18.68 -22.37 45.75
C GLU A 364 -18.20 -22.42 44.30
N VAL A 365 -18.31 -21.31 43.56
CA VAL A 365 -17.79 -21.20 42.19
C VAL A 365 -16.28 -21.37 42.19
N MET A 366 -15.59 -20.74 43.14
CA MET A 366 -14.14 -20.90 43.27
C MET A 366 -13.80 -22.35 43.52
N ALA A 367 -14.38 -23.01 44.52
CA ALA A 367 -14.09 -24.41 44.86
C ALA A 367 -14.35 -25.40 43.72
N ALA A 368 -15.30 -25.09 42.83
CA ALA A 368 -15.58 -25.89 41.65
C ALA A 368 -14.56 -25.74 40.51
N LEU A 369 -13.82 -24.62 40.46
CA LEU A 369 -12.74 -24.44 39.48
C LEU A 369 -11.44 -25.09 39.97
N ASP A 370 -10.71 -25.75 39.08
CA ASP A 370 -9.42 -26.35 39.43
C ASP A 370 -8.33 -25.30 39.62
N ASP A 371 -7.35 -25.54 40.50
CA ASP A 371 -6.23 -24.60 40.67
C ASP A 371 -5.27 -24.66 39.45
N GLY A 372 -5.11 -23.52 38.77
CA GLY A 372 -4.16 -23.33 37.68
C GLY A 372 -2.79 -22.84 38.16
N GLY A 373 -2.66 -22.45 39.42
CA GLY A 373 -1.46 -21.80 39.95
C GLY A 373 -1.36 -20.32 39.55
N GLN A 374 -0.15 -19.76 39.59
CA GLN A 374 0.09 -18.36 39.24
C GLN A 374 0.18 -18.17 37.72
N LEU A 375 -0.58 -17.20 37.20
CA LEU A 375 -0.55 -16.79 35.80
C LEU A 375 0.78 -16.09 35.46
N ARG A 376 1.36 -16.40 34.32
CA ARG A 376 2.49 -15.67 33.73
C ARG A 376 2.04 -14.90 32.49
N ASN A 377 2.81 -13.90 32.10
CA ASN A 377 2.57 -13.17 30.84
C ASN A 377 3.12 -13.91 29.62
N ILE A 378 4.06 -14.83 29.83
CA ILE A 378 4.44 -15.80 28.79
C ILE A 378 3.46 -16.97 28.88
N VAL A 379 2.70 -17.18 27.81
CA VAL A 379 1.69 -18.23 27.73
C VAL A 379 1.86 -19.00 26.43
N GLY A 380 1.58 -20.30 26.48
CA GLY A 380 1.55 -21.16 25.31
C GLY A 380 0.14 -21.19 24.72
N TRP A 381 0.01 -21.00 23.42
CA TRP A 381 -1.29 -21.00 22.73
C TRP A 381 -1.12 -21.41 21.27
N GLN A 382 -1.96 -22.34 20.79
CA GLN A 382 -1.89 -22.89 19.42
C GLN A 382 -0.51 -23.40 18.99
N GLY A 383 0.27 -23.93 19.94
CA GLY A 383 1.63 -24.44 19.68
C GLY A 383 2.72 -23.36 19.63
N GLU A 384 2.36 -22.09 19.81
CA GLU A 384 3.29 -20.95 19.83
C GLU A 384 3.37 -20.33 21.23
N TRP A 385 4.45 -19.61 21.48
CA TRP A 385 4.63 -18.84 22.71
C TRP A 385 4.29 -17.37 22.48
N TRP A 386 3.54 -16.80 23.41
CA TRP A 386 3.08 -15.43 23.36
C TRP A 386 3.42 -14.70 24.65
N TYR A 387 3.83 -13.44 24.52
CA TYR A 387 3.97 -12.52 25.63
C TYR A 387 2.79 -11.55 25.64
N VAL A 388 2.03 -11.52 26.73
CA VAL A 388 0.89 -10.61 26.91
C VAL A 388 1.39 -9.34 27.59
N GLN A 389 1.20 -8.20 26.92
CA GLN A 389 1.58 -6.88 27.40
C GLN A 389 0.69 -5.81 26.78
N ASP A 390 0.37 -4.77 27.56
CA ASP A 390 -0.43 -3.61 27.14
C ASP A 390 -1.77 -4.00 26.47
N GLY A 391 -2.39 -5.09 26.93
CA GLY A 391 -3.65 -5.61 26.37
C GLY A 391 -3.52 -6.27 25.00
N ARG A 392 -2.30 -6.60 24.57
CA ARG A 392 -1.99 -7.24 23.29
C ARG A 392 -1.21 -8.52 23.51
N ARG A 393 -1.28 -9.41 22.53
CA ARG A 393 -0.46 -10.64 22.47
C ARG A 393 0.67 -10.45 21.48
N HIS A 394 1.89 -10.63 21.94
CA HIS A 394 3.12 -10.48 21.15
C HIS A 394 3.72 -11.86 20.90
N PRO A 395 3.86 -12.31 19.64
CA PRO A 395 4.46 -13.60 19.40
C PRO A 395 5.93 -13.57 19.78
N ILE A 396 6.40 -14.65 20.37
CA ILE A 396 7.80 -14.85 20.70
C ILE A 396 8.42 -15.63 19.54
N GLY A 397 9.29 -14.98 18.77
CA GLY A 397 9.80 -15.52 17.50
C GLY A 397 10.62 -16.81 17.65
N ASP A 398 11.33 -16.98 18.77
CA ASP A 398 12.05 -18.19 19.12
C ASP A 398 12.25 -18.30 20.64
N THR A 399 12.75 -19.44 21.09
CA THR A 399 13.02 -19.71 22.50
C THR A 399 14.22 -18.95 23.06
N ASP A 400 15.21 -18.63 22.23
CA ASP A 400 16.46 -17.97 22.66
C ASP A 400 16.20 -16.52 23.10
N ASN A 401 15.21 -15.87 22.48
CA ASN A 401 14.71 -14.55 22.85
C ASN A 401 14.24 -14.46 24.31
N ILE A 402 13.66 -15.54 24.86
CA ILE A 402 13.19 -15.59 26.24
C ILE A 402 14.39 -15.60 27.19
N GLY A 403 15.36 -16.47 26.94
CA GLY A 403 16.59 -16.56 27.71
C GLY A 403 17.39 -15.25 27.69
N ALA A 404 17.54 -14.64 26.51
CA ALA A 404 18.23 -13.36 26.33
C ALA A 404 17.60 -12.19 27.10
N ARG A 405 16.32 -12.31 27.48
CA ARG A 405 15.60 -11.32 28.31
C ARG A 405 15.59 -11.65 29.80
N ASN A 406 16.37 -12.65 30.24
CA ASN A 406 16.38 -13.16 31.62
C ASN A 406 14.97 -13.58 32.10
N MET A 407 14.16 -14.12 31.20
CA MET A 407 12.84 -14.65 31.51
C MET A 407 12.89 -16.18 31.53
N SER A 408 12.01 -16.81 32.31
CA SER A 408 11.87 -18.27 32.38
C SER A 408 10.58 -18.70 31.71
N TYR A 409 10.60 -19.87 31.07
CA TYR A 409 9.37 -20.63 30.82
C TYR A 409 8.70 -20.92 32.16
N ALA A 410 7.43 -20.55 32.29
CA ALA A 410 6.54 -21.28 33.16
C ALA A 410 5.36 -21.70 32.28
N ASN A 411 5.10 -23.00 32.25
CA ASN A 411 4.21 -23.64 31.29
C ASN A 411 2.75 -23.33 31.62
N THR A 412 2.28 -22.12 31.32
CA THR A 412 0.84 -21.84 31.28
C THR A 412 0.37 -22.00 29.85
N TRP A 413 -0.08 -23.20 29.52
CA TRP A 413 -0.75 -23.48 28.25
C TRP A 413 -2.22 -23.10 28.37
N MET A 414 -2.67 -22.29 27.43
CA MET A 414 -4.03 -21.78 27.38
C MET A 414 -4.88 -22.55 26.37
N SER A 415 -6.19 -22.63 26.63
CA SER A 415 -7.14 -23.27 25.75
C SER A 415 -7.23 -22.56 24.38
N PRO A 416 -7.65 -23.27 23.31
CA PRO A 416 -7.91 -22.63 22.03
C PRO A 416 -8.88 -21.46 22.18
N GLY A 417 -8.51 -20.32 21.63
CA GLY A 417 -9.27 -19.07 21.71
C GLY A 417 -9.13 -18.26 23.01
N ALA A 418 -8.33 -18.71 23.99
CA ALA A 418 -8.09 -17.95 25.22
C ALA A 418 -7.56 -16.54 25.00
N LEU A 419 -6.76 -16.36 23.96
CA LEU A 419 -6.17 -15.08 23.60
C LEU A 419 -6.92 -14.38 22.46
N ASP A 420 -8.02 -14.92 21.94
CA ASP A 420 -8.69 -14.38 20.73
C ASP A 420 -9.14 -12.92 20.90
N GLY A 421 -9.49 -12.52 22.12
CA GLY A 421 -9.88 -11.15 22.46
C GLY A 421 -8.74 -10.13 22.54
N PHE A 422 -7.48 -10.55 22.36
CA PHE A 422 -6.29 -9.69 22.43
C PHE A 422 -5.74 -9.40 21.05
N ASP A 423 -5.55 -8.12 20.72
CA ASP A 423 -4.93 -7.74 19.46
C ASP A 423 -3.48 -8.22 19.36
N VAL A 424 -3.05 -8.58 18.15
CA VAL A 424 -1.64 -8.94 17.90
C VAL A 424 -0.77 -7.69 17.93
N GLY A 425 0.32 -7.74 18.68
CA GLY A 425 1.35 -6.69 18.77
C GLY A 425 2.61 -7.01 17.97
N VAL A 426 3.62 -6.13 18.06
CA VAL A 426 4.95 -6.37 17.48
C VAL A 426 5.60 -7.63 18.09
N PRO A 427 6.45 -8.37 17.36
CA PRO A 427 7.17 -9.51 17.93
C PRO A 427 7.94 -9.17 19.21
N PHE A 428 7.89 -10.05 20.20
CA PHE A 428 8.62 -9.88 21.45
C PHE A 428 10.07 -10.36 21.29
N LEU A 429 10.95 -9.41 20.97
CA LEU A 429 12.34 -9.69 20.56
C LEU A 429 13.36 -9.04 21.49
N ALA A 430 14.36 -9.77 21.96
CA ALA A 430 15.51 -9.21 22.68
C ALA A 430 16.35 -8.30 21.75
N GLU A 431 17.12 -7.37 22.31
CA GLU A 431 18.02 -6.55 21.49
C GLU A 431 19.05 -7.43 20.77
N GLY A 432 19.21 -7.23 19.46
CA GLY A 432 20.06 -8.03 18.57
C GLY A 432 19.39 -9.26 17.97
N TYR A 433 18.18 -9.58 18.40
CA TYR A 433 17.38 -10.67 17.83
C TYR A 433 16.36 -10.13 16.85
N GLY A 434 16.05 -10.93 15.83
CA GLY A 434 15.05 -10.57 14.84
C GLY A 434 13.95 -11.62 14.67
N ALA A 435 12.95 -11.26 13.91
CA ALA A 435 11.91 -12.16 13.45
C ALA A 435 11.65 -11.98 11.96
N GLU A 436 11.20 -13.05 11.34
CA GLU A 436 10.73 -13.07 9.96
C GLU A 436 9.32 -13.67 9.87
N ASN A 437 8.61 -13.32 8.79
CA ASN A 437 7.32 -13.94 8.52
C ASN A 437 7.52 -15.41 8.10
N TYR A 438 6.46 -16.21 8.17
CA TYR A 438 6.52 -17.62 7.77
C TYR A 438 6.93 -17.86 6.31
N SER A 439 6.78 -16.88 5.41
CA SER A 439 7.27 -16.98 4.03
C SER A 439 8.76 -16.66 3.86
N GLY A 440 9.43 -16.12 4.87
CA GLY A 440 10.84 -15.71 4.80
C GLY A 440 11.09 -14.54 3.84
N THR A 441 10.10 -13.67 3.66
CA THR A 441 10.15 -12.55 2.71
C THR A 441 10.19 -11.18 3.39
N GLN A 442 10.09 -11.15 4.70
CA GLN A 442 10.05 -9.93 5.50
C GLN A 442 10.69 -10.21 6.83
N ALA A 443 11.63 -9.36 7.24
CA ALA A 443 12.30 -9.49 8.51
C ALA A 443 12.44 -8.15 9.24
N VAL A 444 12.57 -8.25 10.56
CA VAL A 444 12.77 -7.12 11.46
C VAL A 444 13.76 -7.53 12.54
N ILE A 445 14.63 -6.62 12.94
CA ILE A 445 15.52 -6.81 14.08
C ILE A 445 15.18 -5.82 15.20
N ARG A 446 15.23 -6.28 16.45
CA ARG A 446 15.12 -5.38 17.60
C ARG A 446 16.47 -4.77 17.91
N THR A 447 16.50 -3.46 17.98
CA THR A 447 17.67 -2.66 18.31
C THR A 447 17.42 -1.85 19.58
N GLY A 448 18.46 -1.20 20.10
CA GLY A 448 18.33 -0.28 21.23
C GLY A 448 17.37 0.89 20.98
N GLY A 449 17.16 1.26 19.72
CA GLY A 449 16.29 2.35 19.27
C GLY A 449 14.88 1.92 18.85
N GLY A 450 14.56 0.63 18.91
CA GLY A 450 13.26 0.11 18.45
C GLY A 450 13.40 -1.01 17.44
N MET A 451 12.37 -1.21 16.61
CA MET A 451 12.42 -2.16 15.51
C MET A 451 13.10 -1.53 14.29
N VAL A 452 13.94 -2.29 13.62
CA VAL A 452 14.59 -1.91 12.36
C VAL A 452 14.22 -2.95 11.30
N TRP A 453 13.68 -2.48 10.19
CA TRP A 453 13.26 -3.34 9.09
C TRP A 453 14.46 -3.80 8.26
N VAL A 454 14.51 -5.08 7.96
CA VAL A 454 15.52 -5.70 7.11
C VAL A 454 14.86 -5.99 5.76
N ASP A 455 15.41 -5.37 4.72
CA ASP A 455 14.94 -5.58 3.35
C ASP A 455 15.26 -7.02 2.88
N PRO A 456 14.43 -7.65 2.02
CA PRO A 456 14.67 -9.01 1.55
C PRO A 456 16.09 -9.23 1.00
N ASP A 457 16.64 -8.28 0.24
CA ASP A 457 18.01 -8.42 -0.30
C ASP A 457 19.07 -8.40 0.81
N GLN A 458 18.78 -7.75 1.94
CA GLN A 458 19.67 -7.71 3.10
C GLN A 458 19.61 -9.01 3.91
N MET A 459 18.50 -9.76 3.85
CA MET A 459 18.38 -11.06 4.51
C MET A 459 19.40 -12.06 3.94
N ASP A 460 19.74 -11.94 2.65
CA ASP A 460 20.73 -12.80 1.98
C ASP A 460 22.18 -12.56 2.42
N LEU A 461 22.46 -11.50 3.19
CA LEU A 461 23.80 -11.22 3.71
C LEU A 461 24.25 -12.24 4.77
N ASP A 462 23.35 -13.09 5.29
CA ASP A 462 23.63 -14.10 6.33
C ASP A 462 24.35 -13.52 7.57
N VAL A 463 24.13 -12.23 7.81
CA VAL A 463 24.76 -11.46 8.88
C VAL A 463 23.88 -11.37 10.12
N PHE A 464 22.58 -11.36 9.88
CA PHE A 464 21.58 -11.45 10.94
C PHE A 464 21.47 -12.94 11.25
N GLY A 465 21.71 -13.34 12.50
CA GLY A 465 21.51 -14.74 12.90
C GLY A 465 20.08 -15.20 12.64
N ASP A 466 19.80 -16.48 12.84
CA ASP A 466 18.50 -17.08 12.55
C ASP A 466 17.34 -16.22 13.10
N PHE A 467 16.43 -15.85 12.20
CA PHE A 467 15.25 -15.08 12.56
C PHE A 467 14.17 -16.00 13.13
N GLY A 468 13.58 -15.59 14.26
CA GLY A 468 12.41 -16.25 14.81
C GLY A 468 11.19 -16.13 13.88
N ARG A 469 10.34 -17.15 13.80
CA ARG A 469 9.16 -17.14 12.91
C ARG A 469 7.95 -16.51 13.58
N VAL A 470 7.29 -15.59 12.88
CA VAL A 470 6.05 -14.94 13.36
C VAL A 470 4.96 -14.87 12.30
N THR A 471 3.72 -14.72 12.76
CA THR A 471 2.55 -14.55 11.91
C THR A 471 2.60 -13.24 11.11
N TRP A 472 1.89 -13.21 9.97
CA TRP A 472 1.80 -12.01 9.12
C TRP A 472 1.22 -10.79 9.86
N LEU A 473 0.24 -10.99 10.75
CA LEU A 473 -0.34 -9.90 11.54
C LEU A 473 0.70 -9.22 12.43
N ALA A 474 1.57 -10.01 13.08
CA ALA A 474 2.65 -9.48 13.89
C ALA A 474 3.72 -8.78 13.04
N MET A 475 4.03 -9.32 11.86
CA MET A 475 4.97 -8.68 10.94
C MET A 475 4.44 -7.34 10.41
N ASN A 476 3.14 -7.24 10.13
CA ASN A 476 2.51 -5.97 9.76
C ASN A 476 2.59 -4.93 10.90
N ALA A 477 2.34 -5.36 12.14
CA ALA A 477 2.55 -4.49 13.30
C ALA A 477 4.02 -4.06 13.43
N ALA A 478 4.97 -4.97 13.18
CA ALA A 478 6.40 -4.66 13.20
C ALA A 478 6.80 -3.64 12.14
N ARG A 479 6.30 -3.79 10.90
CA ARG A 479 6.55 -2.85 9.80
C ARG A 479 6.15 -1.42 10.18
N GLN A 480 4.97 -1.26 10.77
CA GLN A 480 4.46 0.06 11.20
C GLN A 480 5.29 0.70 12.31
N ALA A 481 5.92 -0.12 13.16
CA ALA A 481 6.75 0.32 14.28
C ALA A 481 8.25 0.42 13.94
N SER A 482 8.64 0.09 12.71
CA SER A 482 10.04 -0.03 12.29
C SER A 482 10.53 1.17 11.49
N VAL A 483 11.85 1.35 11.49
CA VAL A 483 12.56 2.22 10.54
C VAL A 483 13.35 1.35 9.57
N ASP A 484 13.47 1.76 8.31
CA ASP A 484 14.22 1.00 7.30
C ASP A 484 15.71 0.98 7.63
N LEU A 485 16.36 -0.18 7.44
CA LEU A 485 17.81 -0.31 7.51
C LEU A 485 18.44 0.12 6.18
N PRO A 486 19.22 1.20 6.11
CA PRO A 486 19.91 1.58 4.88
C PRO A 486 21.16 0.72 4.66
N ASN A 487 21.52 0.45 3.40
CA ASN A 487 22.80 -0.21 3.06
C ASN A 487 24.02 0.65 3.39
N ARG A 488 23.85 1.98 3.48
CA ARG A 488 24.88 2.97 3.80
C ARG A 488 24.32 3.94 4.82
N ILE A 489 24.91 3.96 6.00
CA ILE A 489 24.35 4.58 7.19
C ILE A 489 25.28 5.65 7.74
N SER A 490 24.77 6.86 7.95
CA SER A 490 25.47 7.87 8.76
C SER A 490 24.89 7.91 10.17
N SER A 491 25.75 7.91 11.18
CA SER A 491 25.35 8.06 12.57
C SER A 491 26.33 8.97 13.31
N GLY A 492 25.89 10.19 13.63
CA GLY A 492 26.78 11.25 14.10
C GLY A 492 27.87 11.56 13.06
N SER A 493 29.13 11.45 13.46
CA SER A 493 30.29 11.65 12.57
C SER A 493 30.77 10.36 11.88
N LYS A 494 30.11 9.23 12.10
CA LYS A 494 30.52 7.92 11.58
C LYS A 494 29.69 7.53 10.37
N ALA A 495 30.31 6.76 9.48
CA ALA A 495 29.70 6.21 8.29
C ALA A 495 29.88 4.69 8.30
N TYR A 496 28.82 3.95 7.99
CA TYR A 496 28.79 2.50 7.99
C TYR A 496 28.24 1.99 6.66
N VAL A 497 28.75 0.86 6.19
CA VAL A 497 28.12 0.07 5.13
C VAL A 497 27.70 -1.28 5.68
N LEU A 498 26.51 -1.74 5.31
CA LEU A 498 25.99 -3.06 5.69
C LEU A 498 26.62 -4.14 4.79
N THR A 499 27.17 -5.17 5.41
CA THR A 499 27.91 -6.24 4.73
C THR A 499 27.53 -7.60 5.29
N ASP A 500 27.97 -8.67 4.63
CA ASP A 500 27.91 -10.08 5.04
C ASP A 500 28.60 -10.37 6.38
N ARG A 501 29.27 -9.37 6.96
CA ARG A 501 29.97 -9.47 8.26
C ARG A 501 29.47 -8.46 9.29
N GLY A 502 28.48 -7.64 8.94
CA GLY A 502 27.91 -6.61 9.81
C GLY A 502 28.10 -5.20 9.27
N LEU A 503 27.87 -4.25 10.16
CA LEU A 503 28.14 -2.83 9.92
C LEU A 503 29.66 -2.60 9.92
N LEU A 504 30.20 -2.30 8.75
CA LEU A 504 31.59 -1.91 8.55
C LEU A 504 31.71 -0.40 8.63
N GLU A 505 32.46 0.13 9.61
CA GLU A 505 32.74 1.57 9.69
C GLU A 505 33.73 1.96 8.59
N VAL A 506 33.36 2.92 7.74
CA VAL A 506 34.14 3.36 6.59
C VAL A 506 34.32 4.88 6.63
N ARG A 507 35.21 5.42 5.79
CA ARG A 507 35.23 6.86 5.53
C ARG A 507 34.24 7.17 4.42
N ALA A 508 33.31 8.11 4.66
CA ALA A 508 32.28 8.45 3.69
C ALA A 508 32.84 8.90 2.33
N ASN A 509 34.00 9.58 2.32
CA ASN A 509 34.68 10.00 1.08
C ASN A 509 35.23 8.84 0.25
N GLU A 510 35.45 7.66 0.83
CA GLU A 510 35.83 6.44 0.10
C GLU A 510 34.61 5.80 -0.59
N PHE A 511 33.40 6.17 -0.17
CA PHE A 511 32.12 5.64 -0.65
C PHE A 511 31.26 6.74 -1.34
N GLY A 512 31.90 7.57 -2.16
CA GLY A 512 31.23 8.61 -2.95
C GLY A 512 30.91 9.91 -2.20
N GLY A 513 31.05 9.93 -0.87
CA GLY A 513 30.82 11.11 -0.03
C GLY A 513 29.61 10.97 0.91
N ALA A 514 29.52 11.87 1.89
CA ALA A 514 28.50 11.81 2.95
C ALA A 514 27.05 11.89 2.46
N SER A 515 26.80 12.51 1.30
CA SER A 515 25.46 12.62 0.70
C SER A 515 24.84 11.29 0.27
N TYR A 516 25.63 10.21 0.19
CA TYR A 516 25.17 8.87 -0.18
C TYR A 516 24.83 7.99 1.04
N PHE A 517 24.95 8.53 2.25
CA PHE A 517 24.67 7.82 3.50
C PHE A 517 23.36 8.34 4.12
N THR A 518 22.45 7.42 4.43
CA THR A 518 21.19 7.76 5.09
C THR A 518 21.40 7.86 6.60
N ALA A 519 20.91 8.93 7.21
CA ALA A 519 21.06 9.14 8.65
C ALA A 519 20.20 8.14 9.44
N LEU A 520 20.82 7.44 10.39
CA LEU A 520 20.12 6.56 11.33
C LEU A 520 20.70 6.74 12.75
N PRO A 521 19.87 6.91 13.79
CA PRO A 521 20.37 7.12 15.15
C PRO A 521 21.20 5.95 15.67
N GLN A 522 22.21 6.23 16.51
CA GLN A 522 23.11 5.21 17.05
C GLN A 522 22.36 4.11 17.83
N ALA A 523 21.24 4.46 18.47
CA ALA A 523 20.40 3.50 19.17
C ALA A 523 19.82 2.43 18.22
N ASN A 524 19.47 2.81 16.98
CA ASN A 524 18.98 1.91 15.94
C ASN A 524 20.07 1.04 15.32
N LEU A 525 21.35 1.27 15.63
CA LEU A 525 22.46 0.40 15.21
C LEU A 525 22.85 -0.60 16.29
N ARG A 526 22.45 -0.36 17.54
CA ARG A 526 22.79 -1.21 18.68
C ARG A 526 22.02 -2.53 18.59
N GLY A 527 22.73 -3.65 18.48
CA GLY A 527 22.17 -4.98 18.24
C GLY A 527 22.46 -5.53 16.85
N ILE A 528 22.84 -4.69 15.88
CA ILE A 528 23.31 -5.15 14.57
C ILE A 528 24.80 -5.55 14.69
N PRO A 529 25.23 -6.71 14.17
CA PRO A 529 26.62 -7.15 14.22
C PRO A 529 27.59 -6.11 13.60
N SER A 530 28.79 -6.00 14.15
CA SER A 530 29.82 -5.09 13.65
C SER A 530 30.91 -5.85 12.89
N ALA A 531 31.27 -5.34 11.71
CA ALA A 531 32.36 -5.85 10.88
C ALA A 531 33.70 -5.15 11.16
N GLY A 532 33.79 -4.31 12.20
CA GLY A 532 34.96 -3.50 12.50
C GLY A 532 35.07 -2.24 11.64
N ARG A 533 36.30 -1.87 11.25
CA ARG A 533 36.58 -0.60 10.54
C ARG A 533 37.49 -0.83 9.33
N ALA A 534 37.20 -0.16 8.22
CA ALA A 534 38.04 -0.14 7.02
C ALA A 534 38.22 1.31 6.54
N PHE A 535 39.31 1.93 6.98
CA PHE A 535 39.66 3.31 6.63
C PHE A 535 40.80 3.43 5.62
N GLY A 536 41.53 2.35 5.35
CA GLY A 536 42.57 2.31 4.33
C GLY A 536 42.09 1.56 3.09
N PRO A 537 42.99 1.27 2.14
CA PRO A 537 42.66 0.39 1.02
C PRO A 537 42.09 -0.94 1.53
N HIS A 538 40.96 -1.37 0.97
CA HIS A 538 40.26 -2.60 1.37
C HIS A 538 39.41 -3.14 0.23
N TYR A 539 38.97 -4.40 0.33
CA TYR A 539 38.18 -5.04 -0.72
C TYR A 539 36.69 -5.05 -0.41
N GLN A 540 35.89 -4.69 -1.42
CA GLN A 540 34.44 -4.75 -1.43
C GLN A 540 33.95 -5.58 -2.62
N ALA A 541 32.82 -6.24 -2.47
CA ALA A 541 32.10 -6.86 -3.58
C ALA A 541 30.59 -6.77 -3.33
N GLU A 542 29.82 -6.98 -4.38
CA GLU A 542 28.38 -7.19 -4.28
C GLU A 542 28.08 -8.68 -4.07
N LEU A 543 27.00 -8.97 -3.36
CA LEU A 543 26.54 -10.33 -3.11
C LEU A 543 26.21 -11.00 -4.45
N GLY A 544 26.62 -12.26 -4.63
CA GLY A 544 26.49 -12.98 -5.89
C GLY A 544 27.46 -12.55 -7.01
N SER A 545 28.14 -11.41 -6.90
CA SER A 545 29.10 -10.94 -7.89
C SER A 545 30.49 -11.60 -7.73
N SER A 546 31.09 -11.96 -8.87
CA SER A 546 32.48 -12.44 -8.95
C SER A 546 33.50 -11.31 -8.99
N THR A 547 33.07 -10.08 -9.28
CA THR A 547 33.93 -8.90 -9.34
C THR A 547 34.26 -8.44 -7.92
N VAL A 548 35.57 -8.33 -7.63
CA VAL A 548 36.07 -7.75 -6.39
C VAL A 548 36.65 -6.38 -6.69
N TRP A 549 36.30 -5.40 -5.88
CA TRP A 549 36.72 -4.03 -6.01
C TRP A 549 37.71 -3.66 -4.89
N LEU A 550 38.86 -3.11 -5.25
CA LEU A 550 39.74 -2.41 -4.32
C LEU A 550 39.24 -0.98 -4.16
N MET A 551 38.90 -0.61 -2.93
CA MET A 551 38.47 0.74 -2.57
C MET A 551 39.70 1.58 -2.21
N ARG A 552 39.94 2.68 -2.93
CA ARG A 552 41.03 3.62 -2.62
C ARG A 552 40.78 5.00 -3.23
N ASP A 553 41.08 6.07 -2.49
CA ASP A 553 41.00 7.46 -2.93
C ASP A 553 39.59 7.87 -3.46
N GLY A 554 38.52 7.32 -2.87
CA GLY A 554 37.15 7.59 -3.32
C GLY A 554 36.76 6.94 -4.65
N LYS A 555 37.55 5.97 -5.13
CA LYS A 555 37.29 5.21 -6.36
C LYS A 555 37.36 3.72 -6.09
N ARG A 556 36.75 2.95 -6.99
CA ARG A 556 36.83 1.48 -7.02
C ARG A 556 37.66 0.99 -8.19
N ASP A 557 38.50 0.00 -7.94
CA ASP A 557 39.38 -0.64 -8.92
C ASP A 557 39.04 -2.13 -9.03
N PRO A 558 38.66 -2.68 -10.20
CA PRO A 558 38.35 -4.10 -10.31
C PRO A 558 39.64 -4.93 -10.22
N VAL A 559 39.74 -5.85 -9.25
CA VAL A 559 40.95 -6.62 -8.96
C VAL A 559 40.75 -8.11 -9.18
N THR A 560 41.73 -8.74 -9.80
CA THR A 560 41.79 -10.20 -9.96
C THR A 560 42.37 -10.86 -8.70
N GLN A 561 42.31 -12.20 -8.64
CA GLN A 561 43.01 -12.95 -7.58
C GLN A 561 44.52 -12.67 -7.58
N ALA A 562 45.14 -12.50 -8.76
CA ALA A 562 46.57 -12.22 -8.87
C ALA A 562 46.91 -10.84 -8.29
N ASP A 563 46.11 -9.82 -8.59
CA ASP A 563 46.28 -8.46 -8.04
C ASP A 563 46.17 -8.46 -6.51
N ARG A 564 45.20 -9.22 -5.97
CA ARG A 564 45.01 -9.37 -4.51
C ARG A 564 46.19 -10.08 -3.85
N SER A 565 46.71 -11.15 -4.46
CA SER A 565 47.91 -11.84 -3.96
C SER A 565 49.14 -10.92 -3.97
N ALA A 566 49.30 -10.07 -5.00
CA ALA A 566 50.40 -9.12 -5.08
C ALA A 566 50.33 -8.00 -4.02
N ALA A 567 49.12 -7.59 -3.63
CA ALA A 567 48.89 -6.52 -2.66
C ALA A 567 48.77 -6.99 -1.21
N ALA A 568 48.87 -8.29 -0.94
CA ALA A 568 48.57 -8.92 0.35
C ALA A 568 49.37 -8.37 1.55
N SER A 569 50.56 -7.82 1.34
CA SER A 569 51.37 -7.18 2.38
C SER A 569 50.89 -5.78 2.79
N SER A 570 49.99 -5.18 2.01
CA SER A 570 49.57 -3.77 2.14
C SER A 570 48.06 -3.56 2.22
N VAL A 571 47.26 -4.56 1.86
CA VAL A 571 45.79 -4.52 1.86
C VAL A 571 45.25 -5.75 2.59
N PRO A 572 44.38 -5.60 3.61
CA PRO A 572 43.76 -6.74 4.28
C PRO A 572 43.02 -7.65 3.28
N SER A 573 43.20 -8.97 3.39
CA SER A 573 42.62 -9.94 2.45
C SER A 573 41.11 -10.11 2.57
N THR A 574 40.48 -9.56 3.61
CA THR A 574 39.03 -9.64 3.84
C THR A 574 38.28 -8.93 2.73
N ILE A 575 37.32 -9.63 2.13
CA ILE A 575 36.35 -9.06 1.19
C ILE A 575 35.05 -8.87 1.95
N HIS A 576 34.58 -7.64 2.04
CA HIS A 576 33.28 -7.34 2.58
C HIS A 576 32.25 -7.34 1.45
N ARG A 577 31.13 -8.04 1.62
CA ARG A 577 30.10 -8.17 0.58
C ARG A 577 28.84 -7.45 1.01
N GLY A 578 28.38 -6.48 0.23
CA GLY A 578 27.09 -5.81 0.45
C GLY A 578 26.06 -6.27 -0.58
N VAL A 579 24.79 -5.89 -0.38
CA VAL A 579 23.72 -6.17 -1.34
C VAL A 579 23.97 -5.50 -2.69
N ASP A 580 23.29 -5.96 -3.74
CA ASP A 580 23.49 -5.43 -5.08
C ASP A 580 23.29 -3.91 -5.18
N GLY A 581 24.09 -3.26 -6.03
CA GLY A 581 24.06 -1.82 -6.29
C GLY A 581 24.65 -0.92 -5.22
N TYR A 582 25.01 -1.39 -4.00
CA TYR A 582 25.51 -0.49 -2.94
C TYR A 582 26.84 0.23 -3.30
N LEU A 583 27.56 -0.26 -4.32
CA LEU A 583 28.82 0.32 -4.82
C LEU A 583 28.63 1.21 -6.06
N ASP A 584 27.46 1.30 -6.67
CA ASP A 584 27.25 1.91 -8.00
C ASP A 584 27.64 3.38 -8.10
N TRP A 585 27.48 4.11 -7.00
CA TRP A 585 27.78 5.54 -6.92
C TRP A 585 29.27 5.83 -6.69
N ILE A 586 30.08 4.80 -6.49
CA ILE A 586 31.52 4.94 -6.34
C ILE A 586 32.14 4.90 -7.73
N PRO A 587 32.79 5.98 -8.18
CA PRO A 587 33.36 6.02 -9.51
C PRO A 587 34.42 4.94 -9.71
N GLU A 588 34.37 4.26 -10.84
CA GLU A 588 35.43 3.33 -11.23
C GLU A 588 36.66 4.12 -11.67
N ARG A 589 37.85 3.71 -11.20
CA ARG A 589 39.09 4.38 -11.60
C ARG A 589 39.37 4.16 -13.09
N SER A 590 39.54 5.26 -13.82
CA SER A 590 39.96 5.20 -15.22
C SER A 590 41.32 4.51 -15.36
N ARG A 591 41.39 3.55 -16.27
CA ARG A 591 42.60 2.81 -16.66
C ARG A 591 43.13 3.23 -18.04
N PHE A 592 42.49 4.21 -18.67
CA PHE A 592 42.83 4.64 -20.02
C PHE A 592 44.06 5.55 -20.01
N ALA A 593 45.00 5.27 -20.91
CA ALA A 593 46.19 6.08 -21.08
C ALA A 593 45.84 7.46 -21.66
N PRO A 594 46.60 8.53 -21.36
CA PRO A 594 46.40 9.85 -21.97
C PRO A 594 46.33 9.78 -23.49
N GLY A 595 45.44 10.57 -24.10
CA GLY A 595 45.19 10.60 -25.55
C GLY A 595 44.21 9.55 -26.05
N THR A 596 43.65 8.69 -25.19
CA THR A 596 42.55 7.80 -25.57
C THR A 596 41.24 8.60 -25.65
N LEU A 597 40.55 8.51 -26.78
CA LEU A 597 39.20 9.04 -26.97
C LEU A 597 38.17 8.07 -26.38
N LEU A 598 37.34 8.57 -25.49
CA LEU A 598 36.28 7.83 -24.83
C LEU A 598 34.92 8.37 -25.28
N ARG A 599 33.92 7.49 -25.37
CA ARG A 599 32.52 7.85 -25.59
C ARG A 599 31.68 7.38 -24.42
N ASP A 600 31.06 8.32 -23.70
CA ASP A 600 30.08 7.99 -22.68
C ASP A 600 28.88 7.30 -23.34
N SER A 601 28.60 6.07 -22.94
CA SER A 601 27.51 5.26 -23.49
C SER A 601 26.12 5.82 -23.18
N SER A 602 25.97 6.68 -22.17
CA SER A 602 24.67 7.22 -21.74
C SER A 602 24.24 8.46 -22.53
N ASN A 603 25.16 9.37 -22.86
CA ASN A 603 24.85 10.65 -23.50
C ASN A 603 25.62 10.89 -24.82
N GLY A 604 26.50 9.97 -25.21
CA GLY A 604 27.29 10.03 -26.43
C GLY A 604 28.46 11.02 -26.40
N GLU A 605 28.73 11.66 -25.26
CA GLU A 605 29.78 12.67 -25.09
C GLU A 605 31.16 12.08 -25.35
N LEU A 606 31.97 12.79 -26.14
CA LEU A 606 33.33 12.41 -26.44
C LEU A 606 34.32 13.10 -25.49
N LEU A 607 35.18 12.29 -24.87
CA LEU A 607 36.10 12.71 -23.83
C LEU A 607 37.51 12.20 -24.16
N LEU A 608 38.47 13.11 -24.32
CA LEU A 608 39.87 12.78 -24.48
C LEU A 608 40.55 12.78 -23.12
N THR A 609 41.19 11.66 -22.79
CA THR A 609 41.89 11.46 -21.51
C THR A 609 43.22 12.22 -21.47
N SER A 610 43.55 12.83 -20.35
CA SER A 610 44.88 13.39 -20.05
C SER A 610 45.24 13.04 -18.60
N ALA A 611 46.53 13.09 -18.26
CA ALA A 611 47.04 12.83 -16.92
C ALA A 611 46.50 13.82 -15.86
N SER A 612 46.17 15.06 -16.27
CA SER A 612 45.80 16.14 -15.34
C SER A 612 44.34 16.59 -15.44
N THR A 613 43.71 16.41 -16.59
CA THR A 613 42.35 16.88 -16.89
C THR A 613 41.69 15.93 -17.89
N THR A 614 40.40 16.11 -18.13
CA THR A 614 39.72 15.54 -19.31
C THR A 614 39.38 16.66 -20.28
N LEU A 615 39.46 16.39 -21.57
CA LEU A 615 39.06 17.33 -22.60
C LEU A 615 37.77 16.84 -23.23
N ARG A 616 36.78 17.71 -23.38
CA ARG A 616 35.58 17.42 -24.16
C ARG A 616 35.89 17.61 -25.63
N VAL A 617 35.46 16.69 -26.48
CA VAL A 617 35.65 16.77 -27.93
C VAL A 617 34.29 16.93 -28.58
N ARG A 618 34.03 18.04 -29.27
CA ARG A 618 32.73 18.27 -29.93
C ARG A 618 32.51 17.34 -31.12
N ASP A 619 33.59 17.03 -31.82
CA ASP A 619 33.59 16.23 -33.03
C ASP A 619 34.94 15.52 -33.17
N ALA A 620 34.91 14.19 -33.22
CA ALA A 620 36.13 13.37 -33.26
C ALA A 620 37.05 13.71 -34.44
N ARG A 621 36.50 14.25 -35.54
CA ARG A 621 37.28 14.64 -36.72
C ARG A 621 38.37 15.66 -36.41
N VAL A 622 38.20 16.50 -35.39
CA VAL A 622 39.23 17.45 -34.95
C VAL A 622 40.48 16.74 -34.43
N LEU A 623 40.34 15.55 -33.85
CA LEU A 623 41.47 14.75 -33.37
C LEU A 623 42.27 14.17 -34.54
N ALA A 624 41.58 13.63 -35.55
CA ALA A 624 42.23 13.19 -36.78
C ALA A 624 42.99 14.35 -37.46
N GLN A 625 42.43 15.57 -37.44
CA GLN A 625 43.14 16.75 -37.95
C GLN A 625 44.40 17.08 -37.15
N LEU A 626 44.45 16.76 -35.87
CA LEU A 626 45.62 16.90 -34.98
C LEU A 626 46.57 15.71 -35.02
N GLY A 627 46.27 14.66 -35.79
CA GLY A 627 47.08 13.43 -35.83
C GLY A 627 46.91 12.53 -34.59
N LEU A 628 45.82 12.72 -33.85
CA LEU A 628 45.44 11.91 -32.71
C LEU A 628 44.42 10.85 -33.14
N ASP A 629 44.32 9.77 -32.34
CA ASP A 629 43.30 8.73 -32.54
C ASP A 629 41.89 9.31 -32.33
N ASP A 630 41.05 9.18 -33.34
CA ASP A 630 39.66 9.62 -33.36
C ASP A 630 38.66 8.47 -33.15
N SER A 631 39.14 7.25 -32.87
CA SER A 631 38.31 6.08 -32.60
C SER A 631 37.84 6.05 -31.14
N PRO A 632 36.55 6.26 -30.86
CA PRO A 632 36.08 6.30 -29.48
C PRO A 632 35.95 4.91 -28.87
N THR A 633 36.49 4.73 -27.66
CA THR A 633 36.19 3.57 -26.81
C THR A 633 34.96 3.86 -25.95
N ALA A 634 33.94 3.01 -26.01
CA ALA A 634 32.75 3.17 -25.18
C ALA A 634 33.08 2.94 -23.69
N ILE A 635 32.58 3.83 -22.83
CA ILE A 635 32.75 3.75 -21.37
C ILE A 635 31.40 3.88 -20.66
N SER A 636 31.30 3.30 -19.47
CA SER A 636 30.14 3.48 -18.60
C SER A 636 30.17 4.86 -17.90
N PRO A 637 29.01 5.36 -17.41
CA PRO A 637 28.96 6.56 -16.59
C PRO A 637 29.82 6.48 -15.32
N SER A 638 29.97 5.27 -14.73
CA SER A 638 30.81 5.07 -13.53
C SER A 638 32.29 5.34 -13.82
N VAL A 639 32.79 4.86 -14.96
CA VAL A 639 34.16 5.13 -15.44
C VAL A 639 34.32 6.61 -15.78
N ARG A 640 33.33 7.23 -16.43
CA ARG A 640 33.35 8.67 -16.72
C ARG A 640 33.49 9.50 -15.45
N ASN A 641 32.70 9.20 -14.42
CA ASN A 641 32.76 9.92 -13.14
C ASN A 641 34.12 9.74 -12.44
N GLY A 642 34.87 8.70 -12.79
CA GLY A 642 36.22 8.44 -12.30
C GLY A 642 37.31 9.18 -13.07
N LEU A 643 36.99 9.85 -14.18
CA LEU A 643 37.94 10.69 -14.91
C LEU A 643 38.23 12.00 -14.14
N PRO A 644 39.39 12.64 -14.38
CA PRO A 644 39.61 14.01 -13.96
C PRO A 644 38.49 14.96 -14.45
N ARG A 645 38.34 16.13 -13.82
CA ARG A 645 37.34 17.12 -14.26
C ARG A 645 37.58 17.53 -15.72
N VAL A 646 36.49 17.83 -16.43
CA VAL A 646 36.58 18.38 -17.78
C VAL A 646 37.04 19.84 -17.68
N GLY A 647 38.22 20.13 -18.22
CA GLY A 647 38.86 21.44 -18.12
C GLY A 647 38.79 22.28 -19.40
N VAL A 648 38.65 21.62 -20.56
CA VAL A 648 38.76 22.26 -21.89
C VAL A 648 37.79 21.58 -22.85
N THR A 649 37.25 22.33 -23.82
CA THR A 649 36.49 21.77 -24.95
C THR A 649 37.26 22.01 -26.25
N ILE A 650 37.55 20.95 -27.00
CA ILE A 650 38.12 21.02 -28.34
C ILE A 650 36.98 21.00 -29.36
N ASP A 651 36.99 21.99 -30.24
CA ASP A 651 36.06 22.15 -31.35
C ASP A 651 36.82 22.68 -32.58
N ALA A 652 36.29 22.44 -33.78
CA ALA A 652 36.86 22.92 -35.03
C ALA A 652 36.89 24.45 -35.14
N ASP A 653 36.06 25.13 -34.33
CA ASP A 653 35.97 26.59 -34.29
C ASP A 653 37.08 27.28 -33.49
N TYR A 654 37.94 26.50 -32.83
CA TYR A 654 39.04 26.98 -32.02
C TYR A 654 40.38 26.62 -32.65
N GLY A 655 41.36 27.49 -32.43
CA GLY A 655 42.75 27.14 -32.63
C GLY A 655 43.26 26.34 -31.44
N VAL A 656 44.39 25.68 -31.63
CA VAL A 656 45.05 24.91 -30.58
C VAL A 656 46.28 25.67 -30.11
N ARG A 657 46.45 25.76 -28.78
CA ARG A 657 47.65 26.28 -28.14
C ARG A 657 48.42 25.16 -27.46
N CYS A 658 49.65 24.97 -27.92
CA CYS A 658 50.68 24.16 -27.27
C CYS A 658 51.88 25.06 -26.96
N SER A 659 53.10 24.72 -27.40
CA SER A 659 54.23 25.66 -27.40
C SER A 659 54.03 26.84 -28.38
N THR A 660 53.14 26.66 -29.36
CA THR A 660 52.75 27.66 -30.36
C THR A 660 51.23 27.63 -30.57
N ASP A 661 50.67 28.77 -30.99
CA ASP A 661 49.28 28.85 -31.49
C ASP A 661 49.24 28.37 -32.94
N GLY A 662 48.29 27.51 -33.27
CA GLY A 662 48.13 26.96 -34.61
C GLY A 662 46.74 26.44 -34.92
N VAL A 663 46.59 25.94 -36.15
CA VAL A 663 45.36 25.32 -36.65
C VAL A 663 45.59 23.83 -36.86
N ALA A 664 44.60 23.02 -36.50
CA ALA A 664 44.59 21.58 -36.72
C ALA A 664 44.23 21.26 -38.17
N TYR A 665 45.12 20.60 -38.92
CA TYR A 665 44.75 19.97 -40.18
C TYR A 665 45.82 18.96 -40.64
N TRP A 666 45.45 18.04 -41.54
CA TRP A 666 46.36 17.07 -42.17
C TRP A 666 47.24 16.27 -41.18
N GLY A 667 46.72 15.97 -39.99
CA GLY A 667 47.38 15.11 -39.02
C GLY A 667 48.39 15.82 -38.12
N GLY A 668 48.29 17.14 -37.96
CA GLY A 668 49.18 17.89 -37.07
C GLY A 668 48.68 19.29 -36.72
N LEU A 669 49.41 19.92 -35.80
CA LEU A 669 49.27 21.34 -35.45
C LEU A 669 50.16 22.18 -36.34
N HIS A 670 49.56 23.08 -37.11
CA HIS A 670 50.27 23.97 -38.01
C HIS A 670 50.32 25.39 -37.45
N PRO A 671 51.49 25.89 -37.03
CA PRO A 671 51.61 27.19 -36.39
C PRO A 671 51.36 28.33 -37.39
N TYR A 672 50.88 29.48 -36.91
CA TYR A 672 50.79 30.65 -37.78
C TYR A 672 52.17 31.16 -38.16
N ARG A 673 52.32 31.58 -39.41
CA ARG A 673 53.58 32.14 -39.95
C ARG A 673 54.01 33.41 -39.20
N ASN A 674 53.06 34.24 -38.79
CA ASN A 674 53.30 35.48 -38.06
C ASN A 674 52.03 35.93 -37.30
N ALA A 675 52.17 37.00 -36.50
CA ALA A 675 51.07 37.55 -35.71
C ALA A 675 49.89 38.06 -36.55
N THR A 676 50.14 38.58 -37.75
CA THR A 676 49.09 39.00 -38.67
C THR A 676 48.25 37.83 -39.15
N ALA A 677 48.88 36.74 -39.60
CA ALA A 677 48.16 35.51 -39.96
C ALA A 677 47.34 34.98 -38.79
N ARG A 678 47.89 34.98 -37.56
CA ARG A 678 47.14 34.58 -36.36
C ARG A 678 45.89 35.45 -36.13
N ALA A 679 46.01 36.76 -36.27
CA ALA A 679 44.89 37.69 -36.06
C ALA A 679 43.79 37.50 -37.11
N GLU A 680 44.16 37.37 -38.38
CA GLU A 680 43.22 37.28 -39.50
C GLU A 680 42.42 35.98 -39.51
N TRP A 681 43.00 34.89 -38.98
CA TRP A 681 42.26 33.65 -38.77
C TRP A 681 41.18 33.75 -37.69
N GLY A 682 41.26 34.74 -36.79
CA GLY A 682 40.19 35.07 -35.85
C GLY A 682 39.77 33.93 -34.91
N LEU A 683 40.66 32.96 -34.64
CA LEU A 683 40.38 31.83 -33.76
C LEU A 683 40.70 32.16 -32.30
N THR A 684 39.86 31.67 -31.39
CA THR A 684 40.22 31.55 -29.98
C THR A 684 41.07 30.29 -29.81
N HIS A 685 42.14 30.34 -29.02
CA HIS A 685 43.05 29.20 -28.86
C HIS A 685 42.86 28.51 -27.51
N GLU A 686 42.51 27.23 -27.56
CA GLU A 686 42.39 26.39 -26.37
C GLU A 686 43.74 25.79 -25.99
N GLN A 687 44.15 25.98 -24.73
CA GLN A 687 45.39 25.42 -24.20
C GLN A 687 45.22 23.93 -23.97
N LEU A 688 45.93 23.10 -24.74
CA LEU A 688 45.93 21.66 -24.50
C LEU A 688 46.94 21.29 -23.40
N PRO A 689 46.68 20.22 -22.62
CA PRO A 689 47.64 19.68 -21.66
C PRO A 689 48.94 19.22 -22.34
N ALA A 690 50.06 19.33 -21.62
CA ALA A 690 51.39 19.04 -22.16
C ALA A 690 51.54 17.60 -22.68
N ASP A 691 50.90 16.64 -22.02
CA ASP A 691 50.88 15.22 -22.41
C ASP A 691 50.07 14.96 -23.69
N ILE A 692 49.08 15.81 -23.99
CA ILE A 692 48.36 15.79 -25.28
C ILE A 692 49.18 16.50 -26.35
N CYS A 693 49.72 17.68 -26.05
CA CYS A 693 50.58 18.42 -26.98
C CYS A 693 51.79 17.60 -27.46
N ALA A 694 52.40 16.80 -26.57
CA ALA A 694 53.52 15.92 -26.92
C ALA A 694 53.17 14.83 -27.95
N LYS A 695 51.89 14.50 -28.11
CA LYS A 695 51.40 13.50 -29.07
C LYS A 695 50.99 14.10 -30.43
N ILE A 696 50.92 15.42 -30.54
CA ILE A 696 50.46 16.12 -31.75
C ILE A 696 51.68 16.46 -32.63
N PRO A 697 51.78 15.93 -33.87
CA PRO A 697 52.83 16.31 -34.80
C PRO A 697 52.76 17.80 -35.13
N THR A 698 53.91 18.47 -35.30
CA THR A 698 53.94 19.87 -35.76
C THR A 698 54.15 19.93 -37.27
N GLY A 699 53.26 20.62 -37.98
CA GLY A 699 53.31 20.80 -39.41
C GLY A 699 53.92 22.14 -39.86
N GLY A 700 53.93 22.39 -41.18
CA GLY A 700 54.43 23.64 -41.76
C GLY A 700 53.56 24.87 -41.41
N ALA A 701 54.16 26.06 -41.40
CA ALA A 701 53.48 27.28 -40.98
C ALA A 701 52.38 27.76 -41.93
N VAL A 702 51.24 28.20 -41.37
CA VAL A 702 50.08 28.71 -42.11
C VAL A 702 50.06 30.21 -42.26
N ASP A 703 49.58 30.67 -43.41
CA ASP A 703 49.36 32.08 -43.69
C ASP A 703 47.88 32.32 -44.04
N ARG A 704 47.56 33.45 -44.65
CA ARG A 704 46.19 33.88 -44.96
C ARG A 704 45.62 33.32 -46.25
N VAL A 705 46.40 32.58 -47.05
CA VAL A 705 45.91 31.95 -48.28
C VAL A 705 45.83 30.44 -48.09
N ALA A 706 44.60 29.92 -48.12
CA ALA A 706 44.29 28.51 -47.97
C ALA A 706 43.82 27.90 -49.30
N VAL A 707 44.17 26.65 -49.52
CA VAL A 707 43.66 25.81 -50.60
C VAL A 707 42.88 24.68 -49.96
N ASP A 708 41.59 24.53 -50.29
CA ASP A 708 40.81 23.43 -49.75
C ASP A 708 41.12 22.09 -50.47
N ASN A 709 40.43 21.03 -50.05
CA ASN A 709 40.61 19.70 -50.61
C ASN A 709 40.26 19.62 -52.11
N ASP A 710 39.34 20.46 -52.57
CA ASP A 710 38.90 20.51 -53.97
C ASP A 710 39.81 21.39 -54.84
N GLY A 711 40.83 22.01 -54.24
CA GLY A 711 41.76 22.90 -54.91
C GLY A 711 41.26 24.35 -55.01
N SER A 712 40.14 24.68 -54.37
CA SER A 712 39.61 26.05 -54.36
C SER A 712 40.48 26.94 -53.48
N LEU A 713 40.70 28.17 -53.95
CA LEU A 713 41.50 29.17 -53.25
C LEU A 713 40.63 30.03 -52.34
N TRP A 714 41.14 30.25 -51.13
CA TRP A 714 40.47 31.02 -50.10
C TRP A 714 41.45 32.00 -49.46
N TYR A 715 40.99 33.23 -49.24
CA TYR A 715 41.69 34.23 -48.44
C TYR A 715 41.02 34.34 -47.07
N ILE A 716 41.81 34.24 -46.02
CA ILE A 716 41.38 34.38 -44.63
C ILE A 716 41.59 35.82 -44.19
N ASP A 717 40.51 36.46 -43.79
CA ASP A 717 40.42 37.91 -43.55
C ASP A 717 39.35 38.15 -42.48
N ASP A 718 39.74 38.77 -41.37
CA ASP A 718 38.87 39.11 -40.24
C ASP A 718 37.98 37.93 -39.76
N GLY A 719 38.59 36.75 -39.61
CA GLY A 719 37.90 35.52 -39.18
C GLY A 719 36.94 34.90 -40.21
N THR A 720 36.83 35.48 -41.40
CA THR A 720 36.03 34.94 -42.50
C THR A 720 36.91 34.30 -43.58
N ARG A 721 36.34 33.38 -44.34
CA ARG A 721 36.97 32.87 -45.57
C ARG A 721 36.32 33.49 -46.80
N ARG A 722 37.14 34.03 -47.68
CA ARG A 722 36.72 34.76 -48.87
C ARG A 722 37.21 33.99 -50.08
N GLN A 723 36.28 33.55 -50.94
CA GLN A 723 36.64 32.77 -52.12
C GLN A 723 37.49 33.61 -53.09
N ILE A 724 38.53 33.01 -53.66
CA ILE A 724 39.32 33.55 -54.76
C ILE A 724 39.03 32.68 -56.00
N ASP A 725 38.59 33.30 -57.08
CA ASP A 725 38.18 32.59 -58.29
C ASP A 725 39.36 32.07 -59.12
N SER A 726 40.52 32.74 -59.06
CA SER A 726 41.65 32.40 -59.92
C SER A 726 43.00 32.90 -59.38
N GLN A 727 44.08 32.27 -59.84
CA GLN A 727 45.46 32.73 -59.59
C GLN A 727 45.69 34.17 -60.10
N ARG A 728 44.92 34.61 -61.09
CA ARG A 728 44.98 35.99 -61.61
C ARG A 728 44.48 36.98 -60.56
N THR A 729 43.31 36.73 -59.97
CA THR A 729 42.76 37.54 -58.88
C THR A 729 43.71 37.56 -57.68
N LEU A 730 44.27 36.41 -57.33
CA LEU A 730 45.27 36.30 -56.26
C LEU A 730 46.50 37.20 -56.50
N ARG A 731 47.05 37.25 -57.73
CA ARG A 731 48.15 38.17 -58.10
C ARG A 731 47.73 39.63 -58.08
N TYR A 732 46.51 39.94 -58.54
CA TYR A 732 45.98 41.31 -58.55
C TYR A 732 45.94 41.93 -57.14
N TYR A 733 45.58 41.16 -56.12
CA TYR A 733 45.62 41.59 -54.72
C TYR A 733 47.02 41.49 -54.06
N ALA A 734 48.09 41.27 -54.83
CA ALA A 734 49.44 41.04 -54.34
C ALA A 734 49.56 39.85 -53.35
N LEU A 735 48.63 38.89 -53.40
CA LEU A 735 48.66 37.66 -52.60
C LEU A 735 49.45 36.53 -53.30
N GLY A 736 49.99 36.79 -54.49
CA GLY A 736 50.80 35.87 -55.32
C GLY A 736 52.00 35.24 -54.62
N SER A 737 52.66 36.01 -53.77
CA SER A 737 53.83 35.60 -53.00
C SER A 737 53.48 35.00 -51.64
N THR A 738 52.21 35.07 -51.23
CA THR A 738 51.75 34.48 -49.97
C THR A 738 51.70 32.96 -50.12
N PRO A 739 52.34 32.19 -49.22
CA PRO A 739 52.33 30.73 -49.29
C PRO A 739 50.91 30.18 -49.28
N GLN A 740 50.57 29.40 -50.31
CA GLN A 740 49.26 28.77 -50.47
C GLN A 740 49.30 27.45 -49.71
N VAL A 741 48.57 27.38 -48.60
CA VAL A 741 48.64 26.23 -47.69
C VAL A 741 47.40 25.37 -47.89
N ARG A 742 47.59 24.06 -48.11
CA ARG A 742 46.46 23.13 -48.16
C ARG A 742 45.88 22.97 -46.76
N VAL A 743 44.61 23.28 -46.61
CA VAL A 743 43.86 23.15 -45.36
C VAL A 743 42.70 22.21 -45.63
N SER A 744 42.40 21.31 -44.68
CA SER A 744 41.25 20.42 -44.85
C SER A 744 39.97 21.24 -44.94
N GLY A 745 39.00 20.75 -45.73
CA GLY A 745 37.68 21.37 -45.78
C GLY A 745 37.12 21.57 -44.36
N TYR A 746 37.29 20.60 -43.46
CA TYR A 746 36.82 20.67 -42.08
C TYR A 746 37.32 21.90 -41.31
N ALA A 747 38.64 22.13 -41.27
CA ALA A 747 39.23 23.27 -40.56
C ALA A 747 38.90 24.61 -41.24
N LEU A 748 38.77 24.61 -42.57
CA LEU A 748 38.41 25.79 -43.33
C LEU A 748 36.91 26.13 -43.21
N HIS A 749 36.03 25.13 -43.18
CA HIS A 749 34.58 25.30 -43.10
C HIS A 749 34.09 25.72 -41.72
N ALA A 750 34.93 25.61 -40.69
CA ALA A 750 34.71 26.27 -39.41
C ALA A 750 34.66 27.81 -39.54
N ARG A 751 35.22 28.39 -40.61
CA ARG A 751 35.14 29.85 -40.83
C ARG A 751 33.91 30.22 -41.65
N PRO A 752 33.14 31.22 -41.21
CA PRO A 752 32.00 31.69 -41.97
C PRO A 752 32.46 32.21 -43.35
N VAL A 753 31.63 31.95 -44.36
CA VAL A 753 31.89 32.42 -45.72
C VAL A 753 31.69 33.93 -45.75
N GLY A 754 32.77 34.68 -45.96
CA GLY A 754 32.76 36.11 -46.18
C GLY A 754 32.46 36.46 -47.63
N THR A 755 32.38 37.76 -47.93
CA THR A 755 32.22 38.23 -49.31
C THR A 755 33.43 37.78 -50.15
N PRO A 756 33.24 37.09 -51.29
CA PRO A 756 34.33 36.70 -52.18
C PRO A 756 35.23 37.90 -52.54
N LEU A 757 36.49 37.63 -52.83
CA LEU A 757 37.36 38.67 -53.39
C LEU A 757 36.88 39.00 -54.80
N ARG A 758 36.78 40.30 -55.13
CA ARG A 758 36.33 40.73 -56.46
C ARG A 758 37.30 40.18 -57.50
N PRO A 759 36.85 39.32 -58.43
CA PRO A 759 37.72 38.79 -59.46
C PRO A 759 38.36 39.88 -60.32
N TYR A 760 39.57 39.63 -60.79
CA TYR A 760 40.19 40.48 -61.80
C TYR A 760 39.96 39.92 -63.20
N TYR A 761 38.90 40.41 -63.85
CA TYR A 761 38.59 40.11 -65.25
C TYR A 761 39.02 41.26 -66.16
N TYR A 762 39.38 40.95 -67.41
CA TYR A 762 39.74 41.98 -68.38
C TYR A 762 38.50 42.72 -68.89
N SER A 763 38.63 44.01 -69.20
CA SER A 763 37.59 44.73 -69.94
C SER A 763 37.22 43.99 -71.23
N GLY A 764 35.93 43.92 -71.52
CA GLY A 764 35.36 43.14 -72.62
C GLY A 764 34.83 41.76 -72.19
N THR A 765 35.24 41.23 -71.03
CA THR A 765 34.71 39.95 -70.52
C THR A 765 33.21 40.02 -70.31
N VAL A 766 32.47 38.99 -70.74
CA VAL A 766 31.05 38.84 -70.45
C VAL A 766 30.89 37.87 -69.28
N ILE A 767 30.27 38.34 -68.20
CA ILE A 767 29.95 37.55 -67.02
C ILE A 767 28.48 37.14 -67.08
N THR A 768 28.20 35.85 -66.96
CA THR A 768 26.85 35.29 -66.86
C THR A 768 26.58 34.84 -65.43
N SER A 769 25.50 35.34 -64.83
CA SER A 769 25.02 34.84 -63.54
C SER A 769 24.60 33.37 -63.66
N SER A 770 25.15 32.54 -62.79
CA SER A 770 24.77 31.13 -62.67
C SER A 770 23.33 30.94 -62.21
N SER A 771 22.72 31.90 -61.50
CA SER A 771 21.40 31.74 -60.89
C SER A 771 20.24 32.06 -61.84
N ASN A 772 20.38 33.12 -62.63
CA ASN A 772 19.31 33.66 -63.47
C ASN A 772 19.71 33.89 -64.92
N GLY A 773 20.96 33.60 -65.29
CA GLY A 773 21.46 33.76 -66.66
C GLY A 773 21.68 35.22 -67.09
N GLN A 774 21.47 36.22 -66.22
CA GLN A 774 21.70 37.63 -66.54
C GLN A 774 23.18 37.86 -66.90
N GLN A 775 23.41 38.54 -68.02
CA GLN A 775 24.74 38.86 -68.51
C GLN A 775 25.17 40.27 -68.13
N TYR A 776 26.47 40.43 -67.92
CA TYR A 776 27.14 41.68 -67.60
C TYR A 776 28.42 41.82 -68.41
N LEU A 777 28.72 43.03 -68.87
CA LEU A 777 29.99 43.35 -69.51
C LEU A 777 30.95 43.96 -68.50
N VAL A 778 32.17 43.45 -68.44
CA VAL A 778 33.26 44.06 -67.65
C VAL A 778 33.79 45.27 -68.39
N ASP A 779 33.71 46.42 -67.74
CA ASP A 779 34.25 47.68 -68.22
C ASP A 779 35.22 48.22 -67.16
N ASN A 780 36.51 47.90 -67.30
CA ASN A 780 37.53 48.19 -66.29
C ASN A 780 37.20 47.54 -64.93
N HIS A 781 37.03 48.34 -63.86
CA HIS A 781 36.72 47.81 -62.51
C HIS A 781 35.23 47.70 -62.19
N ARG A 782 34.35 47.99 -63.16
CA ARG A 782 32.89 48.01 -63.00
C ARG A 782 32.24 47.05 -63.99
N VAL A 783 30.96 46.75 -63.75
CA VAL A 783 30.15 45.93 -64.66
C VAL A 783 28.93 46.70 -65.15
N LEU A 784 28.58 46.48 -66.42
CA LEU A 784 27.38 47.00 -67.07
C LEU A 784 26.41 45.84 -67.29
N ARG A 785 25.15 45.96 -66.87
CA ARG A 785 24.13 44.95 -67.18
C ARG A 785 23.81 45.00 -68.67
N ILE A 786 23.93 43.87 -69.38
CA ILE A 786 23.69 43.81 -70.83
C ILE A 786 22.54 42.86 -71.18
N ASN A 787 21.93 43.05 -72.34
CA ASN A 787 20.98 42.08 -72.90
C ASN A 787 21.67 41.16 -73.92
N ALA A 788 20.96 40.14 -74.40
CA ALA A 788 21.50 39.15 -75.33
C ALA A 788 21.93 39.76 -76.68
N THR A 789 21.32 40.87 -77.11
CA THR A 789 21.71 41.57 -78.33
C THR A 789 23.08 42.22 -78.14
N VAL A 790 23.23 43.05 -77.11
CA VAL A 790 24.51 43.70 -76.78
C VAL A 790 25.61 42.68 -76.51
N ALA A 791 25.31 41.57 -75.83
CA ALA A 791 26.28 40.50 -75.60
C ALA A 791 26.80 39.85 -76.89
N ARG A 792 25.96 39.77 -77.93
CA ARG A 792 26.31 39.24 -79.25
C ARG A 792 27.18 40.22 -80.03
N GLU A 793 26.80 41.49 -80.03
CA GLU A 793 27.50 42.56 -80.75
C GLU A 793 28.88 42.88 -80.20
N ILE A 794 29.15 42.60 -78.92
CA ILE A 794 30.48 42.77 -78.34
C ILE A 794 31.46 41.67 -78.78
N ASP A 795 30.95 40.51 -79.22
CA ASP A 795 31.73 39.31 -79.59
C ASP A 795 32.89 39.00 -78.63
N SER A 796 32.59 38.96 -77.32
CA SER A 796 33.63 38.75 -76.32
C SER A 796 34.25 37.35 -76.44
N SER A 797 35.56 37.32 -76.68
CA SER A 797 36.39 36.10 -76.59
C SER A 797 36.49 35.50 -75.18
N MET A 798 36.05 36.21 -74.13
CA MET A 798 36.08 35.72 -72.75
C MET A 798 34.68 35.75 -72.13
N GLN A 799 34.14 34.56 -71.87
CA GLN A 799 32.85 34.33 -71.24
C GLN A 799 33.08 33.63 -69.90
N VAL A 800 32.57 34.19 -68.80
CA VAL A 800 32.70 33.62 -67.45
C VAL A 800 31.32 33.41 -66.85
N ARG A 801 31.07 32.23 -66.27
CA ARG A 801 29.85 31.97 -65.49
C ARG A 801 30.21 31.92 -64.01
N THR A 802 29.53 32.72 -63.18
CA THR A 802 29.84 32.83 -61.74
C THR A 802 28.60 33.15 -60.90
N THR A 803 28.73 33.07 -59.57
CA THR A 803 27.63 33.29 -58.63
C THR A 803 27.25 34.77 -58.50
N ASP A 804 26.01 35.05 -58.10
CA ASP A 804 25.59 36.43 -57.83
C ASP A 804 26.40 37.09 -56.71
N ALA A 805 26.90 36.31 -55.76
CA ALA A 805 27.76 36.80 -54.68
C ALA A 805 29.05 37.40 -55.25
N VAL A 806 29.65 36.75 -56.24
CA VAL A 806 30.83 37.24 -56.96
C VAL A 806 30.47 38.45 -57.81
N ILE A 807 29.35 38.43 -58.54
CA ILE A 807 28.91 39.57 -59.37
C ILE A 807 28.71 40.84 -58.53
N ARG A 808 28.10 40.72 -57.35
CA ARG A 808 27.87 41.85 -56.41
C ARG A 808 29.15 42.50 -55.90
N THR A 809 30.31 41.84 -56.03
CA THR A 809 31.61 42.45 -55.65
C THR A 809 32.07 43.53 -56.64
N PHE A 810 31.52 43.54 -57.86
CA PHE A 810 31.81 44.57 -58.84
C PHE A 810 30.90 45.80 -58.63
N PRO A 811 31.46 47.03 -58.62
CA PRO A 811 30.69 48.24 -58.78
C PRO A 811 29.81 48.19 -60.04
N SER A 812 28.51 48.47 -59.90
CA SER A 812 27.59 48.58 -61.04
C SER A 812 27.67 49.97 -61.66
N ALA A 813 27.71 50.05 -62.98
CA ALA A 813 27.62 51.32 -63.73
C ALA A 813 26.35 51.46 -64.56
N GLY A 814 25.30 50.75 -64.17
CA GLY A 814 24.01 50.77 -64.86
C GLY A 814 23.88 49.66 -65.90
N SER A 815 23.08 49.92 -66.93
CA SER A 815 22.78 48.95 -67.99
C SER A 815 23.09 49.50 -69.37
N LEU A 816 23.71 48.67 -70.19
CA LEU A 816 23.83 48.88 -71.63
C LEU A 816 22.69 48.09 -72.29
N SER A 817 21.52 48.74 -72.37
CA SER A 817 20.28 48.14 -72.91
C SER A 817 20.16 48.23 -74.43
N THR A 818 21.02 49.01 -75.07
CA THR A 818 21.17 49.13 -76.52
C THR A 818 22.65 49.11 -76.88
N THR A 819 22.97 49.00 -78.16
CA THR A 819 24.36 49.00 -78.67
C THR A 819 24.96 50.40 -78.76
N LEU A 820 24.28 51.44 -78.24
CA LEU A 820 24.74 52.83 -78.28
C LEU A 820 25.70 53.15 -77.12
N VAL A 821 26.94 53.52 -77.46
CA VAL A 821 28.00 53.83 -76.49
C VAL A 821 28.68 55.17 -76.76
N GLU A 822 29.26 55.76 -75.72
CA GLU A 822 29.99 57.02 -75.79
C GLU A 822 31.41 56.85 -75.24
N HIS A 823 32.39 57.43 -75.92
CA HIS A 823 33.75 57.54 -75.41
C HIS A 823 34.39 58.86 -75.86
N GLY A 824 34.96 59.61 -74.91
CA GLY A 824 35.67 60.87 -75.19
C GLY A 824 34.80 61.94 -75.88
N GLY A 825 33.48 61.95 -75.63
CA GLY A 825 32.52 62.86 -76.28
C GLY A 825 32.07 62.42 -77.68
N ILE A 826 32.63 61.33 -78.22
CA ILE A 826 32.23 60.75 -79.50
C ILE A 826 31.24 59.60 -79.25
N ARG A 827 30.22 59.52 -80.10
CA ARG A 827 29.09 58.60 -79.96
C ARG A 827 29.16 57.54 -81.03
N TYR A 828 28.90 56.31 -80.62
CA TYR A 828 29.06 55.12 -81.44
C TYR A 828 27.84 54.20 -81.32
N VAL A 829 27.67 53.35 -82.32
CA VAL A 829 26.83 52.16 -82.24
C VAL A 829 27.70 50.94 -82.48
N MET A 830 27.51 49.88 -81.70
CA MET A 830 28.17 48.59 -81.93
C MET A 830 27.41 47.82 -83.00
N VAL A 831 28.13 47.41 -84.04
CA VAL A 831 27.63 46.60 -85.16
C VAL A 831 28.69 45.57 -85.52
N ASP A 832 28.34 44.29 -85.50
CA ASP A 832 29.17 43.16 -85.90
C ASP A 832 30.56 43.12 -85.22
N GLY A 833 30.63 43.48 -83.92
CA GLY A 833 31.90 43.51 -83.18
C GLY A 833 32.67 44.83 -83.26
N GLU A 834 32.20 45.79 -84.05
CA GLU A 834 32.90 47.06 -84.32
C GLU A 834 32.11 48.28 -83.84
N LEU A 835 32.83 49.32 -83.43
CA LEU A 835 32.28 50.62 -83.05
C LEU A 835 32.20 51.53 -84.26
N VAL A 836 30.99 51.78 -84.74
CA VAL A 836 30.74 52.70 -85.86
C VAL A 836 30.46 54.11 -85.35
N ARG A 837 31.20 55.11 -85.86
CA ARG A 837 31.11 56.51 -85.41
C ARG A 837 29.87 57.23 -85.94
N PHE A 838 29.14 57.95 -85.10
CA PHE A 838 28.13 58.90 -85.57
C PHE A 838 28.75 60.27 -85.91
N PRO A 839 28.36 60.90 -87.03
CA PRO A 839 28.58 62.34 -87.23
C PRO A 839 27.94 63.15 -86.09
N TRP A 840 28.60 64.22 -85.61
CA TRP A 840 28.20 64.92 -84.38
C TRP A 840 26.74 65.44 -84.38
N ARG A 841 26.22 65.82 -85.56
CA ARG A 841 24.83 66.28 -85.74
C ARG A 841 23.81 65.14 -85.79
N ASP A 842 24.23 63.95 -86.19
CA ASP A 842 23.32 62.84 -86.47
C ASP A 842 23.04 61.99 -85.22
N ALA A 843 24.00 61.89 -84.29
CA ALA A 843 23.77 61.25 -82.99
C ALA A 843 22.67 61.95 -82.16
N ALA A 844 22.45 63.25 -82.35
CA ALA A 844 21.40 64.01 -81.65
C ALA A 844 19.99 63.45 -81.95
N GLN A 845 19.81 62.86 -83.14
CA GLN A 845 18.53 62.31 -83.57
C GLN A 845 18.10 61.09 -82.73
N LEU A 846 19.05 60.42 -82.07
CA LEU A 846 18.80 59.27 -81.21
C LEU A 846 18.61 59.65 -79.74
N GLY A 847 18.88 60.90 -79.35
CA GLY A 847 18.92 61.34 -77.95
C GLY A 847 20.27 61.04 -77.30
N TYR A 848 21.00 62.08 -76.88
CA TYR A 848 22.35 61.93 -76.32
C TYR A 848 22.37 61.17 -74.99
N GLU A 849 21.29 61.25 -74.23
CA GLU A 849 21.09 60.55 -72.97
C GLU A 849 21.03 59.02 -73.10
N ARG A 850 20.88 58.50 -74.32
CA ARG A 850 20.76 57.07 -74.60
C ARG A 850 22.07 56.37 -74.89
N PHE A 851 23.17 57.13 -75.00
CA PHE A 851 24.51 56.59 -75.21
C PHE A 851 25.15 56.33 -73.85
N THR A 852 25.61 55.10 -73.62
CA THR A 852 26.23 54.73 -72.34
C THR A 852 27.74 54.98 -72.40
N PRO A 853 28.33 55.75 -71.47
CA PRO A 853 29.78 55.97 -71.46
C PRO A 853 30.55 54.69 -71.14
N ILE A 854 31.50 54.31 -72.01
CA ILE A 854 32.41 53.18 -71.80
C ILE A 854 33.83 53.66 -71.47
N SER A 855 34.56 52.89 -70.65
CA SER A 855 35.93 53.26 -70.30
C SER A 855 36.86 53.21 -71.50
N GLY A 856 37.98 53.95 -71.45
CA GLY A 856 39.02 53.88 -72.48
C GLY A 856 39.63 52.48 -72.62
N THR A 857 39.62 51.68 -71.55
CA THR A 857 40.11 50.29 -71.58
C THR A 857 39.17 49.38 -72.36
N LEU A 858 37.85 49.51 -72.18
CA LEU A 858 36.88 48.76 -72.98
C LEU A 858 36.85 49.26 -74.42
N PHE A 859 36.86 50.58 -74.61
CA PHE A 859 36.94 51.18 -75.95
C PHE A 859 38.16 50.67 -76.74
N GLY A 860 39.34 50.64 -76.11
CA GLY A 860 40.56 50.11 -76.75
C GLY A 860 40.57 48.60 -77.02
N LYS A 861 39.54 47.86 -76.57
CA LYS A 861 39.34 46.44 -76.91
C LYS A 861 38.41 46.23 -78.10
N LEU A 862 37.68 47.26 -78.50
CA LEU A 862 36.74 47.21 -79.62
C LEU A 862 37.39 47.88 -80.84
N THR A 863 37.22 47.27 -82.01
CA THR A 863 37.68 47.87 -83.27
C THR A 863 36.77 49.04 -83.62
N VAL A 864 37.31 50.12 -84.19
CA VAL A 864 36.51 51.31 -84.53
C VAL A 864 36.46 51.51 -86.03
N ASP A 865 35.30 51.27 -86.61
CA ASP A 865 35.06 51.33 -88.06
C ASP A 865 34.34 52.61 -88.50
N GLY A 866 34.70 53.06 -89.70
CA GLY A 866 33.98 54.01 -90.54
C GLY A 866 33.26 55.19 -89.89
N TRP A 867 32.25 55.68 -90.62
CA TRP A 867 31.26 56.66 -90.18
C TRP A 867 29.87 56.14 -90.55
N MET A 868 28.96 56.16 -89.59
CA MET A 868 27.56 55.77 -89.78
C MET A 868 26.88 56.73 -90.76
N SER A 869 26.21 56.19 -91.76
CA SER A 869 25.35 56.97 -92.64
C SER A 869 23.94 57.07 -92.06
N ARG A 870 23.12 57.99 -92.59
CA ARG A 870 21.68 58.07 -92.23
C ARG A 870 20.86 56.89 -92.77
N TRP A 871 21.48 56.03 -93.58
CA TRP A 871 20.88 54.84 -94.16
C TRP A 871 21.30 53.63 -93.33
N VAL A 872 20.32 52.95 -92.74
CA VAL A 872 20.55 51.79 -91.88
C VAL A 872 19.65 50.64 -92.29
N LYS A 873 20.08 49.40 -92.09
CA LYS A 873 19.25 48.21 -92.26
C LYS A 873 18.76 47.71 -90.92
N ASP A 874 17.56 47.17 -90.87
CA ASP A 874 17.12 46.38 -89.72
C ASP A 874 17.53 44.91 -89.84
N ASP A 875 17.35 44.17 -88.75
CA ASP A 875 17.66 42.74 -88.66
C ASP A 875 16.95 41.87 -89.73
N SER A 876 15.88 42.38 -90.39
CA SER A 876 15.19 41.69 -91.49
C SER A 876 15.62 42.14 -92.89
N GLY A 877 16.66 42.98 -92.95
CA GLY A 877 17.27 43.48 -94.20
C GLY A 877 16.55 44.67 -94.83
N ARG A 878 15.51 45.23 -94.17
CA ARG A 878 14.81 46.42 -94.67
C ARG A 878 15.68 47.65 -94.44
N THR A 879 15.77 48.51 -95.44
CA THR A 879 16.56 49.75 -95.36
C THR A 879 15.68 50.90 -94.88
N TRP A 880 16.22 51.70 -93.97
CA TRP A 880 15.57 52.84 -93.33
C TRP A 880 16.44 54.09 -93.50
N TYR A 881 15.81 55.24 -93.66
CA TYR A 881 16.47 56.54 -93.64
C TYR A 881 16.09 57.34 -92.38
N ILE A 882 17.10 57.73 -91.60
CA ILE A 882 16.93 58.44 -90.33
C ILE A 882 16.98 59.96 -90.58
N THR A 883 15.90 60.64 -90.22
CA THR A 883 15.84 62.11 -90.27
C THR A 883 14.90 62.66 -89.20
N ASN A 884 15.26 63.80 -88.60
CA ASN A 884 14.50 64.51 -87.57
C ASN A 884 14.01 63.61 -86.41
N GLY A 885 14.84 62.64 -86.00
CA GLY A 885 14.49 61.73 -84.90
C GLY A 885 13.41 60.69 -85.23
N THR A 886 13.16 60.44 -86.52
CA THR A 886 12.24 59.40 -87.00
C THR A 886 12.95 58.48 -88.00
N ARG A 887 12.54 57.21 -88.06
CA ARG A 887 12.97 56.27 -89.11
C ARG A 887 11.89 56.18 -90.19
N ASN A 888 12.28 56.35 -91.45
CA ASN A 888 11.38 56.30 -92.60
C ASN A 888 11.76 55.07 -93.42
N LEU A 889 10.78 54.23 -93.75
CA LEU A 889 11.03 53.02 -94.54
C LEU A 889 11.37 53.43 -95.97
N VAL A 890 12.44 52.86 -96.51
CA VAL A 890 12.84 53.08 -97.91
C VAL A 890 12.01 52.14 -98.79
N ASP A 891 10.86 52.60 -99.28
CA ASP A 891 9.90 51.75 -100.01
C ASP A 891 9.66 52.17 -101.46
N THR A 892 9.95 53.43 -101.83
CA THR A 892 9.82 53.91 -103.20
C THR A 892 11.06 53.59 -104.04
N ALA A 893 10.90 53.53 -105.36
CA ALA A 893 12.02 53.31 -106.28
C ALA A 893 13.07 54.44 -106.22
N ALA A 894 12.63 55.69 -106.01
CA ALA A 894 13.52 56.85 -105.90
C ALA A 894 14.36 56.81 -104.62
N GLU A 895 13.76 56.44 -103.48
CA GLU A 895 14.49 56.30 -102.22
C GLU A 895 15.44 55.10 -102.26
N ARG A 896 15.06 53.98 -102.90
CA ARG A 896 15.97 52.85 -103.12
C ARG A 896 17.16 53.22 -104.01
N GLU A 897 16.97 54.10 -104.99
CA GLU A 897 18.08 54.59 -105.83
C GLU A 897 19.00 55.53 -105.03
N ALA A 898 18.45 56.39 -104.17
CA ALA A 898 19.24 57.24 -103.28
C ALA A 898 20.05 56.46 -102.23
N ALA A 899 19.59 55.27 -101.85
CA ALA A 899 20.33 54.35 -100.98
C ALA A 899 21.50 53.65 -101.72
N LYS A 900 21.45 53.51 -103.05
CA LYS A 900 22.52 52.84 -103.82
C LYS A 900 23.80 53.67 -103.80
N GLY A 901 24.89 53.05 -103.36
CA GLY A 901 26.21 53.69 -103.21
C GLY A 901 26.49 54.25 -101.81
N GLN A 902 25.52 54.21 -100.90
CA GLN A 902 25.74 54.52 -99.48
C GLN A 902 26.28 53.29 -98.74
N HIS A 903 27.08 53.51 -97.71
CA HIS A 903 27.46 52.45 -96.79
C HIS A 903 26.36 52.28 -95.74
N ILE A 904 25.72 51.11 -95.72
CA ILE A 904 24.52 50.83 -94.95
C ILE A 904 24.82 49.72 -93.95
N TYR A 905 24.95 50.09 -92.69
CA TYR A 905 25.14 49.14 -91.58
C TYR A 905 23.81 48.53 -91.19
N THR A 906 23.83 47.24 -90.85
CA THR A 906 22.70 46.58 -90.19
C THR A 906 22.73 46.95 -88.73
N VAL A 907 21.70 47.62 -88.25
CA VAL A 907 21.59 48.06 -86.87
C VAL A 907 20.51 47.25 -86.18
N ASP A 908 20.83 46.81 -84.97
CA ASP A 908 19.94 45.95 -84.22
C ASP A 908 18.62 46.66 -83.86
N SER A 909 17.58 45.84 -83.69
CA SER A 909 16.24 46.33 -83.36
C SER A 909 16.14 47.15 -82.06
N THR A 910 17.05 46.97 -81.09
CA THR A 910 17.03 47.77 -79.84
C THR A 910 17.39 49.23 -80.08
N VAL A 911 18.24 49.50 -81.08
CA VAL A 911 18.58 50.87 -81.51
C VAL A 911 17.54 51.42 -82.46
N LEU A 912 17.11 50.64 -83.45
CA LEU A 912 16.13 51.11 -84.43
C LEU A 912 14.76 51.45 -83.82
N ASN A 913 14.34 50.70 -82.80
CA ASN A 913 13.07 50.95 -82.12
C ASN A 913 13.08 52.20 -81.22
N LEU A 914 14.25 52.80 -80.97
CA LEU A 914 14.34 54.10 -80.30
C LEU A 914 13.76 55.23 -81.13
N LEU A 915 13.66 55.03 -82.45
CA LEU A 915 13.13 55.99 -83.40
C LEU A 915 11.69 55.59 -83.81
N PRO A 916 10.70 56.46 -83.61
CA PRO A 916 9.37 56.21 -84.12
C PRO A 916 9.39 56.10 -85.66
N VAL A 917 8.55 55.21 -86.19
CA VAL A 917 8.30 55.12 -87.63
C VAL A 917 7.46 56.32 -88.02
N ARG A 918 7.90 57.03 -89.06
CA ARG A 918 7.17 58.15 -89.64
C ARG A 918 6.54 57.75 -90.97
#